data_AF-A0A7V3WPR5-F1
#
_entry.id   AF-A0A7V3WPR5-F1
#
_cell.length_a   1.000
_cell.length_b   1.000
_cell.length_c   1.000
_cell.angle_alpha   90.00
_cell.angle_beta   90.00
_cell.angle_gamma   90.00
#
_symmetry.space_group_name_H-M   'P 1'
#
loop_
_entity.id
_entity.type
_entity.pdbx_description
1 polymer ?
#
loop_
_entity_poly.entity_id
_entity_poly.type
_entity_poly.pdbx_seq_one_letter_code
_entity_poly.pdbx_strand_id
1 'polypeptide(L)'
;MQIKIQCPCGAKHALDITPEQAAGGVRFICEACGIDRSEAVNQVIQEQLDLSRHAARGGKPPPASEAELSPLQSQPQPLGPSSEPAGQGSQAAMTEMPAVCLKHPGRFVVAECPVCHNPLCPVCMEEFGPVCSAACRRRAKAEGIPLPAQVGQPAAAAGQFRRLIGWVILGVMALGLVALGVLGWYWLVGSKPRLVLSLKLRAAGAAGWAQFTEPGQVIYWTGRELTRLDVDGKHQVWSITWSDLPERNPGRAGTGQASSGGVPASGTPQVGQAGQPFWVQIHGRDIWVVAARSVVCLDWSSGRTNREIPLPGRLVTVQPSDTALVLIATRRSDQSTLMRIDLSSGLAETLDLGRQPLGTVEPSAWPGARRPRAGAPARTPFGRAVRGAESIRDLNEARNRAIEEALDEPEAHSATQPPSQLEPWRTQWINAEANVAELSVRRTDNVLAAPSPASTTLVSRSAAAADLPRYQVALRRRFASAAPDWSGEVMGQPAFFSTATVDLLIAGRTVRAFDKRNKPLWEIALSQPVTADLLSRHTSRVLGQAPRGPCVQQGNALYLFDHNTLRAVDIMNGSIQWELALPGIRQVEPDQHGWLYVISYSATGLGPDQASSGDLTGPGQWWLWKLNPQNGKVLWRVADRGVRCYLTGQFLYTVNCDPTEPELAENLTYLTVWRVAPEDGHSLWEHSDPRLPLALDFQLNRFLVLFGEELQVWRFRTF
;
A
#
# COMPACT_ATOMS: atom_id res chain seq x y z
N MET A 1 -27.68 -8.85 9.59
CA MET A 1 -29.00 -9.13 8.98
C MET A 1 -29.02 -8.53 7.58
N GLN A 2 -29.63 -9.20 6.60
CA GLN A 2 -29.67 -8.70 5.22
C GLN A 2 -31.05 -8.09 4.94
N ILE A 3 -31.11 -6.81 4.62
CA ILE A 3 -32.34 -6.11 4.24
C ILE A 3 -32.32 -5.74 2.75
N LYS A 4 -33.49 -5.81 2.10
CA LYS A 4 -33.67 -5.44 0.70
C LYS A 4 -34.57 -4.21 0.61
N ILE A 5 -34.11 -3.18 -0.09
CA ILE A 5 -34.83 -1.92 -0.26
C ILE A 5 -34.91 -1.56 -1.75
N GLN A 6 -36.02 -0.94 -2.14
CA GLN A 6 -36.21 -0.41 -3.49
C GLN A 6 -36.33 1.11 -3.44
N CYS A 7 -35.46 1.79 -4.18
CA CYS A 7 -35.49 3.23 -4.35
C CYS A 7 -36.61 3.61 -5.36
N PRO A 8 -37.24 4.80 -5.28
CA PRO A 8 -38.29 5.21 -6.22
C PRO A 8 -37.78 5.37 -7.64
N CYS A 9 -36.47 5.55 -7.83
CA CYS A 9 -35.85 5.51 -9.15
C CYS A 9 -35.87 4.11 -9.79
N GLY A 10 -36.33 3.09 -9.05
CA GLY A 10 -36.42 1.70 -9.50
C GLY A 10 -35.22 0.83 -9.09
N ALA A 11 -34.12 1.42 -8.61
CA ALA A 11 -32.94 0.68 -8.17
C ALA A 11 -33.22 -0.18 -6.93
N LYS A 12 -32.72 -1.41 -6.92
CA LYS A 12 -32.85 -2.37 -5.81
C LYS A 12 -31.50 -2.53 -5.11
N HIS A 13 -31.49 -2.42 -3.79
CA HIS A 13 -30.27 -2.57 -2.98
C HIS A 13 -30.47 -3.65 -1.93
N ALA A 14 -29.40 -4.40 -1.64
CA ALA A 14 -29.31 -5.31 -0.51
C ALA A 14 -28.22 -4.80 0.43
N LEU A 15 -28.55 -4.62 1.70
CA LEU A 15 -27.64 -4.10 2.72
C LEU A 15 -27.46 -5.16 3.80
N ASP A 16 -26.20 -5.48 4.12
CA ASP A 16 -25.85 -6.31 5.26
C ASP A 16 -25.55 -5.41 6.45
N ILE A 17 -26.39 -5.51 7.48
CA ILE A 17 -26.36 -4.62 8.64
C ILE A 17 -25.87 -5.37 9.87
N THR A 18 -24.84 -4.81 10.53
CA THR A 18 -24.33 -5.31 11.81
C THR A 18 -25.20 -4.82 12.97
N PRO A 19 -25.22 -5.53 14.13
CA PRO A 19 -25.97 -5.09 15.30
C PRO A 19 -25.59 -3.68 15.79
N GLU A 20 -24.32 -3.31 15.66
CA GLU A 20 -23.83 -1.96 16.02
C GLU A 20 -24.40 -0.88 15.09
N GLN A 21 -24.45 -1.14 13.78
CA GLN A 21 -25.04 -0.23 12.79
C GLN A 21 -26.55 -0.07 12.99
N ALA A 22 -27.24 -1.14 13.40
CA ALA A 22 -28.67 -1.08 13.67
C ALA A 22 -29.02 -0.21 14.90
N ALA A 23 -28.09 -0.09 15.86
CA ALA A 23 -28.24 0.79 17.03
C ALA A 23 -27.82 2.23 16.74
N GLY A 24 -26.78 2.43 15.92
CA GLY A 24 -26.24 3.76 15.58
C GLY A 24 -26.95 4.51 14.45
N GLY A 25 -27.86 3.84 13.74
CA GLY A 25 -28.50 4.36 12.54
C GLY A 25 -27.59 4.22 11.30
N VAL A 26 -28.20 3.92 10.16
CA VAL A 26 -27.51 3.75 8.88
C VAL A 26 -27.79 4.96 8.00
N ARG A 27 -26.72 5.56 7.46
CA ARG A 27 -26.84 6.56 6.40
C ARG A 27 -26.84 5.85 5.05
N PHE A 28 -27.90 6.05 4.27
CA PHE A 28 -28.06 5.43 2.95
C PHE A 28 -28.41 6.47 1.90
N ILE A 29 -27.55 6.61 0.89
CA ILE A 29 -27.76 7.44 -0.29
C ILE A 29 -27.78 6.51 -1.51
N CYS A 30 -28.84 6.57 -2.31
CA CYS A 30 -28.96 5.71 -3.49
C CYS A 30 -27.90 6.09 -4.53
N GLU A 31 -27.02 5.16 -4.89
CA GLU A 31 -25.95 5.39 -5.88
C GLU A 31 -26.49 5.74 -7.28
N ALA A 32 -27.70 5.29 -7.62
CA ALA A 32 -28.30 5.53 -8.93
C ALA A 32 -28.89 6.94 -9.10
N CYS A 33 -29.37 7.58 -8.01
CA CYS A 33 -30.07 8.87 -8.13
C CYS A 33 -29.65 9.92 -7.08
N GLY A 34 -28.73 9.60 -6.18
CA GLY A 34 -28.20 10.53 -5.18
C GLY A 34 -29.17 10.94 -4.06
N ILE A 35 -30.38 10.35 -3.99
CA ILE A 35 -31.37 10.67 -2.97
C ILE A 35 -31.00 9.99 -1.65
N ASP A 36 -30.95 10.77 -0.57
CA ASP A 36 -30.80 10.27 0.79
C ASP A 36 -32.09 9.59 1.25
N ARG A 37 -31.99 8.30 1.63
CA ARG A 37 -33.08 7.49 2.17
C ARG A 37 -32.72 6.87 3.51
N SER A 38 -31.81 7.49 4.25
CA SER A 38 -31.39 7.04 5.57
C SER A 38 -32.59 6.81 6.50
N GLU A 39 -33.56 7.72 6.51
CA GLU A 39 -34.77 7.61 7.33
C GLU A 39 -35.61 6.37 6.98
N ALA A 40 -35.92 6.16 5.70
CA ALA A 40 -36.68 5.00 5.24
C ALA A 40 -35.96 3.67 5.52
N VAL A 41 -34.63 3.64 5.38
CA VAL A 41 -33.83 2.45 5.69
C VAL A 41 -33.84 2.17 7.19
N ASN A 42 -33.68 3.20 8.02
CA ASN A 42 -33.72 3.06 9.49
C ASN A 42 -35.10 2.62 10.00
N GLN A 43 -36.18 3.04 9.36
CA GLN A 43 -37.53 2.57 9.67
C GLN A 43 -37.69 1.07 9.38
N VAL A 44 -37.24 0.59 8.22
CA VAL A 44 -37.29 -0.84 7.85
C VAL A 44 -36.43 -1.68 8.80
N ILE A 45 -35.28 -1.16 9.23
CA ILE A 45 -34.42 -1.81 10.22
C ILE A 45 -35.16 -1.99 11.55
N GLN A 46 -35.83 -0.94 12.04
CA GLN A 46 -36.59 -1.00 13.28
C GLN A 46 -37.77 -1.97 13.19
N GLU A 47 -38.52 -1.94 12.08
CA GLU A 47 -39.63 -2.87 11.84
C GLU A 47 -39.16 -4.34 11.85
N GLN A 48 -38.02 -4.65 11.21
CA GLN A 48 -37.48 -6.01 11.23
C GLN A 48 -36.96 -6.45 12.60
N LEU A 49 -36.36 -5.53 13.36
CA LEU A 49 -35.92 -5.80 14.73
C LEU A 49 -37.10 -6.06 15.66
N ASP A 50 -38.18 -5.31 15.53
CA ASP A 50 -39.39 -5.51 16.33
C ASP A 50 -40.15 -6.78 15.95
N LEU A 51 -40.21 -7.13 14.66
CA LEU A 51 -40.71 -8.44 14.21
C LEU A 51 -39.86 -9.60 14.77
N SER A 52 -38.54 -9.44 14.80
CA SER A 52 -37.63 -10.44 15.38
C SER A 52 -37.79 -10.56 16.91
N ARG A 53 -38.07 -9.45 17.61
CA ARG A 53 -38.39 -9.45 19.05
C ARG A 53 -39.74 -10.09 19.34
N HIS A 54 -40.74 -9.92 18.48
CA HIS A 54 -42.05 -10.57 18.62
C HIS A 54 -41.96 -12.08 18.34
N ALA A 55 -41.17 -12.52 17.37
CA ALA A 55 -40.89 -13.94 17.14
C ALA A 55 -40.16 -14.59 18.33
N ALA A 56 -39.24 -13.86 18.97
CA ALA A 56 -38.51 -14.34 20.15
C ALA A 56 -39.36 -14.41 21.44
N ARG A 57 -40.53 -13.74 21.49
CA ARG A 57 -41.47 -13.76 22.62
C ARG A 57 -42.64 -14.75 22.46
N GLY A 58 -42.69 -15.50 21.36
CA GLY A 58 -43.71 -16.53 21.10
C GLY A 58 -43.48 -17.83 21.89
N GLY A 59 -43.68 -17.81 23.21
CA GLY A 59 -43.80 -18.99 24.04
C GLY A 59 -45.24 -19.48 24.14
N LYS A 60 -45.48 -20.72 23.67
CA LYS A 60 -46.51 -21.70 24.07
C LYS A 60 -48.01 -21.32 23.92
N PRO A 61 -48.85 -22.12 23.22
CA PRO A 61 -50.30 -21.91 23.20
C PRO A 61 -50.96 -22.36 24.53
N PRO A 62 -52.05 -21.71 24.97
CA PRO A 62 -52.79 -22.05 26.19
C PRO A 62 -53.75 -23.27 26.01
N PRO A 63 -54.23 -23.88 27.10
CA PRO A 63 -54.93 -25.17 27.08
C PRO A 63 -56.40 -25.01 26.66
N ALA A 64 -56.89 -25.97 25.86
CA ALA A 64 -58.31 -26.08 25.52
C ALA A 64 -59.03 -27.02 26.49
N SER A 65 -60.10 -26.51 27.10
CA SER A 65 -61.11 -27.25 27.86
C SER A 65 -62.34 -27.48 26.97
N GLU A 66 -62.70 -28.75 26.79
CA GLU A 66 -64.05 -29.35 26.93
C GLU A 66 -65.27 -28.69 26.22
N ALA A 67 -65.79 -29.34 25.17
CA ALA A 67 -67.19 -29.84 25.03
C ALA A 67 -67.49 -30.36 23.59
N GLU A 68 -68.11 -31.56 23.52
CA GLU A 68 -69.10 -32.09 22.53
C GLU A 68 -68.84 -31.95 21.00
N LEU A 69 -68.88 -32.95 20.10
CA LEU A 69 -69.60 -34.24 19.98
C LEU A 69 -68.85 -35.19 19.00
N SER A 70 -68.93 -36.51 19.24
CA SER A 70 -68.59 -37.64 18.32
C SER A 70 -69.75 -37.92 17.31
N PRO A 71 -69.76 -38.94 16.39
CA PRO A 71 -68.87 -40.11 16.18
C PRO A 71 -68.51 -40.40 14.68
N LEU A 72 -67.56 -41.28 14.30
CA LEU A 72 -67.74 -42.73 14.10
C LEU A 72 -66.42 -43.41 13.64
N GLN A 73 -66.10 -44.55 14.27
CA GLN A 73 -65.56 -45.83 13.72
C GLN A 73 -64.24 -45.82 12.89
N SER A 74 -63.28 -46.72 13.06
CA SER A 74 -63.14 -47.94 13.88
C SER A 74 -61.70 -48.48 13.74
N GLN A 75 -61.06 -48.83 14.86
CA GLN A 75 -60.05 -49.91 14.91
C GLN A 75 -60.76 -51.23 15.22
N PRO A 76 -60.08 -52.37 15.01
CA PRO A 76 -59.87 -53.26 16.16
C PRO A 76 -58.43 -53.83 16.28
N GLN A 77 -57.88 -53.68 17.50
CA GLN A 77 -57.03 -54.65 18.22
C GLN A 77 -57.90 -55.85 18.71
N PRO A 78 -57.44 -56.93 19.42
CA PRO A 78 -56.33 -57.00 20.39
C PRO A 78 -55.63 -58.38 20.60
N LEU A 79 -54.65 -58.44 21.54
CA LEU A 79 -54.67 -59.29 22.76
C LEU A 79 -53.27 -59.34 23.45
N GLY A 80 -53.23 -58.97 24.74
CA GLY A 80 -52.18 -59.39 25.70
C GLY A 80 -52.46 -60.80 26.25
N PRO A 81 -51.95 -61.25 27.43
CA PRO A 81 -51.39 -60.46 28.54
C PRO A 81 -50.16 -61.08 29.27
N SER A 82 -49.79 -60.38 30.35
CA SER A 82 -48.84 -60.67 31.42
C SER A 82 -49.16 -61.89 32.29
N SER A 83 -48.15 -62.48 32.95
CA SER A 83 -48.26 -62.97 34.34
C SER A 83 -46.91 -63.39 34.95
N GLU A 84 -46.60 -62.78 36.09
CA GLU A 84 -45.76 -63.26 37.20
C GLU A 84 -46.55 -64.32 38.02
N PRO A 85 -45.90 -65.14 38.87
CA PRO A 85 -46.24 -65.02 40.30
C PRO A 85 -45.08 -65.32 41.28
N ALA A 86 -45.28 -64.82 42.51
CA ALA A 86 -44.45 -65.02 43.70
C ALA A 86 -44.96 -66.17 44.60
N GLY A 87 -44.06 -66.77 45.39
CA GLY A 87 -44.33 -67.06 46.82
C GLY A 87 -44.09 -68.47 47.39
N GLN A 88 -43.35 -68.48 48.51
CA GLN A 88 -43.34 -69.42 49.67
C GLN A 88 -42.46 -70.71 49.54
N GLY A 89 -41.64 -71.13 50.51
CA GLY A 89 -41.32 -70.65 51.85
C GLY A 89 -40.30 -71.58 52.59
N SER A 90 -39.76 -71.06 53.71
CA SER A 90 -39.22 -71.72 54.92
C SER A 90 -37.96 -72.63 54.94
N GLN A 91 -37.04 -72.21 55.82
CA GLN A 91 -36.25 -72.97 56.81
C GLN A 91 -35.03 -73.81 56.36
N ALA A 92 -33.82 -73.37 56.75
CA ALA A 92 -33.10 -73.83 57.96
C ALA A 92 -31.63 -73.41 57.90
N ALA A 93 -31.13 -72.80 58.98
CA ALA A 93 -29.72 -72.59 59.20
C ALA A 93 -29.07 -73.90 59.66
N MET A 94 -27.96 -74.29 59.01
CA MET A 94 -26.88 -75.03 59.66
C MET A 94 -25.54 -74.41 59.23
N THR A 95 -24.76 -74.06 60.23
CA THR A 95 -23.38 -73.59 60.14
C THR A 95 -22.49 -74.69 59.55
N GLU A 96 -22.09 -74.56 58.29
CA GLU A 96 -20.98 -75.33 57.72
C GLU A 96 -19.70 -74.50 57.80
N MET A 97 -18.69 -75.02 58.50
CA MET A 97 -17.35 -74.43 58.51
C MET A 97 -16.82 -74.39 57.07
N PRO A 98 -16.25 -73.26 56.59
CA PRO A 98 -15.80 -73.16 55.21
C PRO A 98 -14.65 -74.14 54.98
N ALA A 99 -14.87 -75.08 54.06
CA ALA A 99 -13.85 -76.05 53.67
C ALA A 99 -12.59 -75.29 53.21
N VAL A 100 -11.42 -75.76 53.67
CA VAL A 100 -10.12 -75.21 53.32
C VAL A 100 -9.47 -76.12 52.28
N CYS A 101 -8.84 -75.54 51.28
CA CYS A 101 -8.20 -76.32 50.22
C CYS A 101 -7.05 -77.17 50.77
N LEU A 102 -7.09 -78.47 50.47
CA LEU A 102 -6.07 -79.44 50.91
C LEU A 102 -4.67 -79.19 50.31
N LYS A 103 -4.59 -78.54 49.13
CA LYS A 103 -3.32 -78.19 48.48
C LYS A 103 -2.76 -76.84 48.94
N HIS A 104 -3.62 -75.94 49.42
CA HIS A 104 -3.24 -74.59 49.82
C HIS A 104 -3.86 -74.28 51.19
N PRO A 105 -3.18 -74.65 52.29
CA PRO A 105 -3.67 -74.43 53.65
C PRO A 105 -3.98 -72.94 53.88
N GLY A 106 -5.13 -72.66 54.47
CA GLY A 106 -5.59 -71.29 54.78
C GLY A 106 -6.33 -70.56 53.64
N ARG A 107 -6.53 -71.20 52.48
CA ARG A 107 -7.34 -70.63 51.39
C ARG A 107 -8.70 -71.31 51.31
N PHE A 108 -9.75 -70.49 51.28
CA PHE A 108 -11.13 -70.95 51.16
C PHE A 108 -11.45 -71.46 49.77
N VAL A 109 -12.37 -72.42 49.72
CA VAL A 109 -12.83 -73.08 48.52
C VAL A 109 -13.88 -72.21 47.82
N VAL A 110 -13.72 -72.03 46.52
CA VAL A 110 -14.62 -71.21 45.67
C VAL A 110 -15.36 -72.03 44.62
N ALA A 111 -14.90 -73.24 44.32
CA ALA A 111 -15.56 -74.18 43.43
C ALA A 111 -15.11 -75.61 43.74
N GLU A 112 -15.80 -76.60 43.20
CA GLU A 112 -15.38 -78.00 43.26
C GLU A 112 -15.02 -78.50 41.86
N CYS A 113 -14.07 -79.42 41.78
CA CYS A 113 -13.72 -80.02 40.50
C CYS A 113 -14.86 -80.92 40.01
N PRO A 114 -15.41 -80.70 38.80
CA PRO A 114 -16.55 -81.47 38.28
C PRO A 114 -16.21 -82.93 37.95
N VAL A 115 -14.94 -83.33 38.05
CA VAL A 115 -14.46 -84.69 37.74
C VAL A 115 -14.18 -85.50 39.00
N CYS A 116 -13.62 -84.85 40.03
CA CYS A 116 -13.08 -85.49 41.22
C CYS A 116 -13.81 -85.05 42.51
N HIS A 117 -14.70 -84.06 42.42
CA HIS A 117 -15.35 -83.33 43.51
C HIS A 117 -14.41 -82.75 44.57
N ASN A 118 -13.09 -82.74 44.33
CA ASN A 118 -12.17 -82.10 45.26
C ASN A 118 -12.34 -80.57 45.24
N PRO A 119 -12.25 -79.93 46.41
CA PRO A 119 -12.36 -78.49 46.55
C PRO A 119 -11.24 -77.72 45.84
N LEU A 120 -11.60 -76.67 45.11
CA LEU A 120 -10.71 -75.75 44.38
C LEU A 120 -10.70 -74.37 45.05
N CYS A 121 -9.51 -73.89 45.43
CA CYS A 121 -9.31 -72.48 45.78
C CYS A 121 -8.99 -71.64 44.52
N PRO A 122 -9.00 -70.30 44.61
CA PRO A 122 -8.71 -69.42 43.47
C PRO A 122 -7.36 -69.72 42.80
N VAL A 123 -6.35 -70.08 43.60
CA VAL A 123 -4.99 -70.42 43.11
C VAL A 123 -5.01 -71.70 42.27
N CYS A 124 -5.75 -72.73 42.71
CA CYS A 124 -5.92 -73.94 41.91
C CYS A 124 -6.69 -73.67 40.60
N MET A 125 -7.61 -72.71 40.62
CA MET A 125 -8.40 -72.33 39.44
C MET A 125 -7.57 -71.56 38.42
N GLU A 126 -6.63 -70.72 38.87
CA GLU A 126 -5.66 -70.06 37.99
C GLU A 126 -4.70 -71.06 37.34
N GLU A 127 -4.18 -72.01 38.12
CA GLU A 127 -3.14 -72.93 37.64
C GLU A 127 -3.71 -74.05 36.75
N PHE A 128 -4.85 -74.65 37.14
CA PHE A 128 -5.41 -75.81 36.48
C PHE A 128 -6.77 -75.56 35.80
N GLY A 129 -7.30 -74.33 35.88
CA GLY A 129 -8.63 -74.02 35.35
C GLY A 129 -9.75 -74.63 36.20
N PRO A 130 -10.88 -75.04 35.60
CA PRO A 130 -12.02 -75.57 36.36
C PRO A 130 -11.81 -76.99 36.95
N VAL A 131 -10.57 -77.51 37.04
CA VAL A 131 -10.29 -78.89 37.49
C VAL A 131 -9.12 -78.98 38.47
N CYS A 132 -9.10 -80.02 39.32
CA CYS A 132 -8.15 -80.18 40.44
C CYS A 132 -6.70 -80.56 40.05
N SER A 133 -6.50 -81.09 38.83
CA SER A 133 -5.19 -81.52 38.33
C SER A 133 -5.19 -81.78 36.81
N ALA A 134 -4.00 -81.87 36.21
CA ALA A 134 -3.83 -82.28 34.82
C ALA A 134 -4.38 -83.69 34.51
N ALA A 135 -4.43 -84.58 35.50
CA ALA A 135 -5.05 -85.91 35.35
C ALA A 135 -6.57 -85.79 35.19
N CYS A 136 -7.22 -84.97 36.02
CA CYS A 136 -8.66 -84.70 35.91
C CYS A 136 -9.01 -83.95 34.62
N ARG A 137 -8.12 -83.08 34.12
CA ARG A 137 -8.30 -82.46 32.80
C ARG A 137 -8.31 -83.48 31.66
N ARG A 138 -7.40 -84.47 31.71
CA ARG A 138 -7.35 -85.55 30.72
C ARG A 138 -8.58 -86.46 30.81
N ARG A 139 -9.03 -86.75 32.03
CA ARG A 139 -10.24 -87.55 32.27
C ARG A 139 -11.52 -86.85 31.81
N ALA A 140 -11.70 -85.56 32.11
CA ALA A 140 -12.82 -84.76 31.60
C ALA A 140 -12.91 -84.78 30.07
N LYS A 141 -11.76 -84.69 29.39
CA LYS A 141 -11.70 -84.76 27.92
C LYS A 141 -12.01 -86.15 27.38
N ALA A 142 -11.58 -87.21 28.07
CA ALA A 142 -11.83 -88.59 27.66
C ALA A 142 -13.30 -89.00 27.87
N GLU A 143 -13.92 -88.53 28.95
CA GLU A 143 -15.30 -88.84 29.34
C GLU A 143 -16.31 -87.80 28.81
N GLY A 144 -15.84 -86.76 28.09
CA GLY A 144 -16.70 -85.75 27.47
C GLY A 144 -17.42 -84.82 28.47
N ILE A 145 -16.89 -84.66 29.67
CA ILE A 145 -17.48 -83.80 30.71
C ILE A 145 -17.31 -82.32 30.29
N PRO A 146 -18.40 -81.55 30.10
CA PRO A 146 -18.32 -80.16 29.67
C PRO A 146 -17.73 -79.29 30.78
N LEU A 147 -16.53 -78.75 30.55
CA LEU A 147 -15.90 -77.79 31.47
C LEU A 147 -16.32 -76.35 31.08
N PRO A 148 -16.72 -75.49 32.04
CA PRO A 148 -17.10 -74.12 31.75
C PRO A 148 -15.91 -73.35 31.14
N ALA A 149 -16.17 -72.63 30.05
CA ALA A 149 -15.15 -71.88 29.32
C ALA A 149 -14.51 -70.82 30.23
N GLN A 150 -13.18 -70.78 30.27
CA GLN A 150 -12.43 -69.83 31.09
C GLN A 150 -12.80 -68.39 30.73
N VAL A 151 -13.36 -67.65 31.69
CA VAL A 151 -13.54 -66.19 31.61
C VAL A 151 -12.16 -65.56 31.80
N GLY A 152 -11.46 -65.22 30.70
CA GLY A 152 -10.20 -64.48 30.79
C GLY A 152 -9.15 -64.61 29.69
N GLN A 153 -9.48 -64.98 28.44
CA GLN A 153 -8.50 -64.88 27.34
C GLN A 153 -8.66 -63.56 26.54
N PRO A 154 -7.73 -62.59 26.64
CA PRO A 154 -7.74 -61.36 25.84
C PRO A 154 -7.09 -61.57 24.46
N ALA A 155 -7.53 -62.58 23.70
CA ALA A 155 -6.91 -62.92 22.41
C ALA A 155 -7.60 -62.28 21.18
N ALA A 156 -8.85 -61.83 21.29
CA ALA A 156 -9.63 -61.36 20.14
C ALA A 156 -9.70 -59.83 19.95
N ALA A 157 -9.47 -59.03 21.00
CA ALA A 157 -9.58 -57.56 20.93
C ALA A 157 -8.32 -56.84 20.40
N ALA A 158 -7.15 -57.50 20.41
CA ALA A 158 -5.89 -56.90 19.96
C ALA A 158 -5.81 -56.71 18.42
N GLY A 159 -6.60 -57.48 17.65
CA GLY A 159 -6.58 -57.43 16.18
C GLY A 159 -7.29 -56.21 15.60
N GLN A 160 -8.42 -55.79 16.18
CA GLN A 160 -9.17 -54.63 15.70
C GLN A 160 -8.45 -53.31 16.02
N PHE A 161 -7.83 -53.21 17.20
CA PHE A 161 -7.08 -52.02 17.60
C PHE A 161 -5.84 -51.78 16.71
N ARG A 162 -5.13 -52.84 16.30
CA ARG A 162 -4.01 -52.73 15.34
C ARG A 162 -4.45 -52.26 13.96
N ARG A 163 -5.62 -52.70 13.48
CA ARG A 163 -6.16 -52.23 12.20
C ARG A 163 -6.55 -50.76 12.25
N LEU A 164 -7.16 -50.32 13.36
CA LEU A 164 -7.57 -48.92 13.51
C LEU A 164 -6.35 -47.98 13.59
N ILE A 165 -5.30 -48.37 14.33
CA ILE A 165 -4.02 -47.66 14.32
C ILE A 165 -3.40 -47.64 12.91
N GLY A 166 -3.43 -48.77 12.20
CA GLY A 166 -2.94 -48.86 10.82
C GLY A 166 -3.64 -47.88 9.86
N TRP A 167 -4.97 -47.76 9.96
CA TRP A 167 -5.74 -46.80 9.16
C TRP A 167 -5.44 -45.34 9.53
N VAL A 168 -5.27 -45.03 10.81
CA VAL A 168 -4.89 -43.67 11.24
C VAL A 168 -3.51 -43.30 10.71
N ILE A 169 -2.52 -44.19 10.83
CA ILE A 169 -1.16 -43.95 10.31
C ILE A 169 -1.20 -43.76 8.80
N LEU A 170 -1.94 -44.62 8.07
CA LEU A 170 -2.08 -44.49 6.61
C LEU A 170 -2.76 -43.16 6.24
N GLY A 171 -3.79 -42.74 6.97
CA GLY A 171 -4.49 -41.47 6.77
C GLY A 171 -3.57 -40.26 6.98
N VAL A 172 -2.78 -40.25 8.05
CA VAL A 172 -1.79 -39.19 8.33
C VAL A 172 -0.70 -39.16 7.25
N MET A 173 -0.20 -40.32 6.83
CA MET A 173 0.80 -40.41 5.75
C MET A 173 0.24 -39.91 4.41
N ALA A 174 -1.00 -40.27 4.07
CA ALA A 174 -1.66 -39.79 2.86
C ALA A 174 -1.87 -38.26 2.90
N LEU A 175 -2.30 -37.72 4.03
CA LEU A 175 -2.43 -36.27 4.22
C LEU A 175 -1.08 -35.55 4.09
N GLY A 176 -0.01 -36.13 4.66
CA GLY A 176 1.35 -35.62 4.53
C GLY A 176 1.83 -35.59 3.08
N LEU A 177 1.57 -36.64 2.30
CA LEU A 177 1.90 -36.69 0.88
C LEU A 177 1.12 -35.65 0.05
N VAL A 178 -0.17 -35.45 0.35
CA VAL A 178 -0.97 -34.39 -0.29
C VAL A 178 -0.39 -33.01 0.05
N ALA A 179 -0.07 -32.75 1.31
CA ALA A 179 0.53 -31.49 1.73
C ALA A 179 1.88 -31.22 1.04
N LEU A 180 2.75 -32.24 0.95
CA LEU A 180 4.02 -32.15 0.21
C LEU A 180 3.81 -31.92 -1.29
N GLY A 181 2.81 -32.59 -1.90
CA GLY A 181 2.45 -32.37 -3.30
C GLY A 181 1.98 -30.94 -3.57
N VAL A 182 1.14 -30.40 -2.68
CA VAL A 182 0.67 -29.00 -2.76
C VAL A 182 1.82 -28.02 -2.56
N LEU A 183 2.68 -28.23 -1.56
CA LEU A 183 3.86 -27.39 -1.31
C LEU A 183 4.85 -27.42 -2.48
N GLY A 184 5.14 -28.60 -3.04
CA GLY A 184 6.01 -28.76 -4.18
C GLY A 184 5.46 -28.07 -5.43
N TRP A 185 4.16 -28.21 -5.70
CA TRP A 185 3.50 -27.51 -6.80
C TRP A 185 3.50 -25.99 -6.62
N TYR A 186 3.21 -25.51 -5.40
CA TYR A 186 3.27 -24.09 -5.07
C TYR A 186 4.64 -23.51 -5.36
N TRP A 187 5.71 -24.17 -4.91
CA TRP A 187 7.08 -23.68 -5.05
C TRP A 187 7.58 -23.70 -6.50
N LEU A 188 7.17 -24.70 -7.29
CA LEU A 188 7.62 -24.84 -8.68
C LEU A 188 6.78 -24.03 -9.68
N VAL A 189 5.47 -23.92 -9.45
CA VAL A 189 4.50 -23.44 -10.46
C VAL A 189 3.66 -22.27 -9.95
N GLY A 190 3.25 -22.28 -8.69
CA GLY A 190 2.31 -21.30 -8.14
C GLY A 190 2.95 -19.95 -7.79
N SER A 191 4.19 -19.96 -7.28
CA SER A 191 4.90 -18.77 -6.79
C SER A 191 5.51 -17.92 -7.90
N LYS A 192 5.76 -18.49 -9.08
CA LYS A 192 6.42 -17.81 -10.20
C LYS A 192 5.40 -17.11 -11.09
N PRO A 193 5.60 -15.82 -11.43
CA PRO A 193 4.78 -15.16 -12.40
C PRO A 193 5.07 -15.71 -13.79
N ARG A 194 4.07 -15.60 -14.66
CA ARG A 194 4.18 -15.94 -16.08
C ARG A 194 4.14 -14.65 -16.89
N LEU A 195 5.01 -14.58 -17.89
CA LEU A 195 4.91 -13.58 -18.93
C LEU A 195 3.63 -13.85 -19.75
N VAL A 196 2.61 -13.01 -19.57
CA VAL A 196 1.32 -13.16 -20.27
C VAL A 196 1.44 -12.58 -21.68
N LEU A 197 2.14 -11.46 -21.79
CA LEU A 197 2.31 -10.69 -22.99
C LEU A 197 3.74 -10.14 -23.05
N SER A 198 4.39 -10.30 -24.19
CA SER A 198 5.54 -9.51 -24.62
C SER A 198 5.23 -8.98 -26.01
N LEU A 199 5.20 -7.66 -26.14
CA LEU A 199 4.94 -6.97 -27.39
C LEU A 199 6.19 -6.20 -27.77
N LYS A 200 6.79 -6.55 -28.91
CA LYS A 200 7.88 -5.76 -29.50
C LYS A 200 7.29 -4.48 -30.05
N LEU A 201 7.74 -3.36 -29.52
CA LEU A 201 7.35 -2.03 -29.96
C LEU A 201 8.34 -1.55 -31.00
N ARG A 202 7.87 -0.77 -31.97
CA ARG A 202 8.76 0.05 -32.80
C ARG A 202 9.50 0.97 -31.84
N ALA A 203 10.82 0.99 -31.91
CA ALA A 203 11.68 1.68 -30.95
C ALA A 203 11.02 2.95 -30.42
N ALA A 204 10.57 2.90 -29.17
CA ALA A 204 10.13 4.10 -28.50
C ALA A 204 11.33 5.04 -28.54
N GLY A 205 11.11 6.31 -28.88
CA GLY A 205 12.14 7.30 -28.62
C GLY A 205 12.51 7.30 -27.12
N ALA A 206 13.30 8.27 -26.68
CA ALA A 206 13.72 8.37 -25.27
C ALA A 206 12.57 8.55 -24.23
N ALA A 207 11.30 8.48 -24.63
CA ALA A 207 10.14 8.61 -23.77
C ALA A 207 9.06 7.57 -24.12
N GLY A 208 8.53 6.93 -23.08
CA GLY A 208 7.41 6.02 -23.14
C GLY A 208 6.64 6.04 -21.83
N TRP A 209 5.34 5.75 -21.88
CA TRP A 209 4.47 5.67 -20.72
C TRP A 209 3.54 4.47 -20.85
N ALA A 210 3.23 3.80 -19.76
CA ALA A 210 2.30 2.69 -19.76
C ALA A 210 1.69 2.52 -18.37
N GLN A 211 0.41 2.15 -18.33
CA GLN A 211 -0.34 1.98 -17.10
C GLN A 211 -1.44 0.91 -17.26
N PHE A 212 -1.71 0.18 -16.19
CA PHE A 212 -2.92 -0.61 -16.03
C PHE A 212 -4.13 0.30 -15.80
N THR A 213 -5.30 -0.20 -16.18
CA THR A 213 -6.52 0.61 -16.23
C THR A 213 -7.66 -0.16 -15.59
N GLU A 214 -8.30 -1.05 -16.34
CA GLU A 214 -9.21 -2.08 -15.89
C GLU A 214 -8.45 -3.40 -15.67
N PRO A 215 -9.04 -4.39 -14.96
CA PRO A 215 -8.44 -5.71 -14.82
C PRO A 215 -8.10 -6.31 -16.20
N GLY A 216 -6.82 -6.49 -16.46
CA GLY A 216 -6.33 -7.10 -17.70
C GLY A 216 -6.28 -6.18 -18.91
N GLN A 217 -6.36 -4.86 -18.72
CA GLN A 217 -6.16 -3.90 -19.81
C GLN A 217 -5.04 -2.92 -19.51
N VAL A 218 -4.27 -2.65 -20.56
CA VAL A 218 -3.12 -1.75 -20.51
C VAL A 218 -3.33 -0.66 -21.54
N ILE A 219 -3.06 0.57 -21.13
CA ILE A 219 -2.82 1.65 -22.07
C ILE A 219 -1.32 1.93 -22.09
N TYR A 220 -0.77 2.16 -23.26
CA TYR A 220 0.61 2.60 -23.37
C TYR A 220 0.76 3.60 -24.50
N TRP A 221 1.79 4.42 -24.36
CA TRP A 221 2.22 5.37 -25.35
C TRP A 221 3.72 5.18 -25.60
N THR A 222 4.06 5.01 -26.87
CA THR A 222 5.46 4.98 -27.33
C THR A 222 5.61 5.75 -28.62
N GLY A 223 6.51 6.75 -28.62
CA GLY A 223 6.75 7.60 -29.77
C GLY A 223 5.54 8.48 -30.11
N ARG A 224 4.74 8.08 -31.10
CA ARG A 224 3.56 8.83 -31.59
C ARG A 224 2.25 8.05 -31.49
N GLU A 225 2.27 6.85 -30.95
CA GLU A 225 1.08 6.00 -30.91
C GLU A 225 0.58 5.85 -29.47
N LEU A 226 -0.71 6.08 -29.24
CA LEU A 226 -1.41 5.76 -28.01
C LEU A 226 -2.27 4.52 -28.28
N THR A 227 -2.04 3.46 -27.53
CA THR A 227 -2.63 2.15 -27.79
C THR A 227 -3.27 1.58 -26.54
N ARG A 228 -4.50 1.06 -26.68
CA ARG A 228 -5.16 0.25 -25.66
C ARG A 228 -5.09 -1.22 -26.05
N LEU A 229 -4.66 -2.03 -25.10
CA LEU A 229 -4.42 -3.44 -25.27
C LEU A 229 -5.22 -4.26 -24.26
N ASP A 230 -5.89 -5.30 -24.75
CA ASP A 230 -6.43 -6.36 -23.91
C ASP A 230 -5.33 -7.41 -23.68
N VAL A 231 -4.86 -7.51 -22.43
CA VAL A 231 -3.78 -8.42 -22.03
C VAL A 231 -4.28 -9.86 -22.01
N ASP A 232 -5.52 -10.09 -21.58
CA ASP A 232 -6.07 -11.44 -21.46
C ASP A 232 -6.48 -11.98 -22.84
N GLY A 233 -7.05 -11.11 -23.69
CA GLY A 233 -7.34 -11.41 -25.10
C GLY A 233 -6.13 -11.32 -26.03
N LYS A 234 -4.97 -10.84 -25.56
CA LYS A 234 -3.72 -10.62 -26.31
C LYS A 234 -3.88 -9.90 -27.64
N HIS A 235 -4.83 -8.97 -27.72
CA HIS A 235 -5.09 -8.22 -28.94
C HIS A 235 -5.21 -6.73 -28.64
N GLN A 236 -4.85 -5.94 -29.64
CA GLN A 236 -5.02 -4.50 -29.64
C GLN A 236 -6.52 -4.19 -29.75
N VAL A 237 -7.04 -3.41 -28.81
CA VAL A 237 -8.43 -2.95 -28.85
C VAL A 237 -8.54 -1.81 -29.87
N TRP A 238 -7.65 -0.82 -29.74
CA TRP A 238 -7.47 0.26 -30.70
C TRP A 238 -6.08 0.87 -30.54
N SER A 239 -5.63 1.55 -31.59
CA SER A 239 -4.45 2.42 -31.56
C SER A 239 -4.75 3.67 -32.36
N ILE A 240 -4.30 4.81 -31.87
CA ILE A 240 -4.39 6.09 -32.56
C ILE A 240 -3.00 6.69 -32.71
N THR A 241 -2.74 7.30 -33.86
CA THR A 241 -1.51 8.06 -34.08
C THR A 241 -1.75 9.50 -33.65
N TRP A 242 -0.75 10.11 -33.03
CA TRP A 242 -0.82 11.51 -32.57
C TRP A 242 -1.12 12.50 -33.71
N SER A 243 -0.69 12.18 -34.93
CA SER A 243 -1.00 12.97 -36.13
C SER A 243 -2.48 12.97 -36.52
N ASP A 244 -3.25 11.99 -36.05
CA ASP A 244 -4.70 11.91 -36.26
C ASP A 244 -5.48 12.72 -35.22
N LEU A 245 -4.81 13.15 -34.14
CA LEU A 245 -5.40 14.09 -33.21
C LEU A 245 -5.40 15.48 -33.84
N PRO A 246 -6.43 16.29 -33.57
CA PRO A 246 -6.52 17.66 -34.05
C PRO A 246 -5.38 18.52 -33.45
N GLU A 247 -4.20 18.50 -34.07
CA GLU A 247 -3.25 19.59 -33.91
C GLU A 247 -3.79 20.74 -34.76
N ARG A 248 -4.27 21.81 -34.11
CA ARG A 248 -4.60 23.05 -34.82
C ARG A 248 -3.37 23.52 -35.60
N ASN A 249 -3.37 23.25 -36.90
CA ASN A 249 -2.38 23.70 -37.86
C ASN A 249 -2.24 25.23 -37.71
N PRO A 250 -1.02 25.79 -37.56
CA PRO A 250 -0.86 27.24 -37.43
C PRO A 250 -1.41 27.92 -38.69
N GLY A 251 -2.41 28.78 -38.50
CA GLY A 251 -2.78 29.75 -39.51
C GLY A 251 -1.54 30.52 -39.92
N ARG A 252 -1.19 30.37 -41.20
CA ARG A 252 -0.23 31.16 -41.98
C ARG A 252 -0.29 32.63 -41.59
N ALA A 253 0.67 33.10 -40.81
CA ALA A 253 0.92 34.51 -40.59
C ALA A 253 2.44 34.75 -40.57
N GLY A 254 2.92 35.43 -41.62
CA GLY A 254 4.22 36.10 -41.66
C GLY A 254 5.44 35.22 -41.94
N THR A 255 5.81 35.12 -43.22
CA THR A 255 7.20 34.89 -43.64
C THR A 255 8.10 35.98 -43.03
N GLY A 256 8.85 35.63 -41.98
CA GLY A 256 9.97 36.39 -41.45
C GLY A 256 11.21 35.49 -41.47
N GLN A 257 12.21 35.93 -42.22
CA GLN A 257 13.48 35.26 -42.53
C GLN A 257 14.16 34.63 -41.30
N ALA A 258 14.57 33.37 -41.46
CA ALA A 258 15.45 32.67 -40.55
C ALA A 258 16.89 33.19 -40.70
N SER A 259 17.45 33.75 -39.64
CA SER A 259 18.91 33.90 -39.49
C SER A 259 19.45 32.75 -38.63
N SER A 260 20.21 31.89 -39.29
CA SER A 260 21.00 30.79 -38.75
C SER A 260 22.12 31.26 -37.81
N GLY A 261 22.33 30.56 -36.71
CA GLY A 261 23.59 30.64 -35.94
C GLY A 261 23.42 30.43 -34.43
N GLY A 262 23.46 29.18 -33.98
CA GLY A 262 23.51 28.86 -32.55
C GLY A 262 23.62 27.36 -32.32
N VAL A 263 24.83 26.89 -32.04
CA VAL A 263 25.13 25.52 -31.62
C VAL A 263 24.36 25.20 -30.33
N PRO A 264 23.61 24.09 -30.21
CA PRO A 264 22.90 23.77 -28.98
C PRO A 264 23.89 23.32 -27.92
N ALA A 265 23.90 24.04 -26.79
CA ALA A 265 24.60 23.62 -25.58
C ALA A 265 23.92 22.37 -24.98
N SER A 266 24.77 21.40 -24.67
CA SER A 266 24.49 20.14 -23.99
C SER A 266 23.65 20.28 -22.70
N GLY A 267 22.66 19.39 -22.52
CA GLY A 267 22.45 18.76 -21.21
C GLY A 267 21.12 18.94 -20.46
N THR A 268 20.06 19.50 -21.06
CA THR A 268 18.71 19.44 -20.45
C THR A 268 17.75 18.69 -21.38
N PRO A 269 17.12 17.57 -20.95
CA PRO A 269 16.05 16.98 -21.74
C PRO A 269 14.90 17.98 -21.81
N GLN A 270 14.69 18.55 -23.00
CA GLN A 270 13.50 19.35 -23.27
C GLN A 270 12.28 18.45 -23.13
N VAL A 271 11.58 18.59 -22.01
CA VAL A 271 10.26 17.99 -21.78
C VAL A 271 9.30 18.55 -22.82
N GLY A 272 8.81 17.67 -23.70
CA GLY A 272 7.88 18.00 -24.79
C GLY A 272 8.57 18.32 -26.12
N GLN A 273 9.20 17.32 -26.76
CA GLN A 273 9.43 17.39 -28.21
C GLN A 273 8.08 17.38 -28.95
N ALA A 274 8.02 18.02 -30.12
CA ALA A 274 6.82 18.10 -30.94
C ALA A 274 6.23 16.71 -31.24
N GLY A 275 5.01 16.46 -30.79
CA GLY A 275 4.28 15.20 -31.02
C GLY A 275 4.26 14.20 -29.86
N GLN A 276 4.52 14.63 -28.62
CA GLN A 276 4.41 13.80 -27.41
C GLN A 276 3.40 14.40 -26.41
N PRO A 277 2.58 13.58 -25.70
CA PRO A 277 1.69 14.06 -24.66
C PRO A 277 2.48 14.52 -23.44
N PHE A 278 2.02 15.62 -22.84
CA PHE A 278 2.53 16.14 -21.56
C PHE A 278 1.94 15.44 -20.36
N TRP A 279 0.77 14.81 -20.51
CA TRP A 279 0.11 14.04 -19.47
C TRP A 279 -0.95 13.12 -20.07
N VAL A 280 -1.17 11.96 -19.45
CA VAL A 280 -2.31 11.08 -19.73
C VAL A 280 -2.96 10.74 -18.39
N GLN A 281 -4.27 10.90 -18.30
CA GLN A 281 -5.07 10.55 -17.14
C GLN A 281 -6.35 9.84 -17.57
N ILE A 282 -6.75 8.84 -16.80
CA ILE A 282 -7.98 8.10 -17.05
C ILE A 282 -8.97 8.45 -15.96
N HIS A 283 -10.19 8.79 -16.35
CA HIS A 283 -11.29 9.06 -15.43
C HIS A 283 -12.56 8.39 -15.94
N GLY A 284 -13.02 7.35 -15.24
CA GLY A 284 -14.16 6.55 -15.68
C GLY A 284 -13.92 5.90 -17.05
N ARG A 285 -14.71 6.31 -18.07
CA ARG A 285 -14.62 5.82 -19.45
C ARG A 285 -13.97 6.82 -20.41
N ASP A 286 -13.32 7.84 -19.88
CA ASP A 286 -12.67 8.88 -20.66
C ASP A 286 -11.16 8.88 -20.40
N ILE A 287 -10.39 9.01 -21.49
CA ILE A 287 -8.94 9.17 -21.44
C ILE A 287 -8.61 10.62 -21.78
N TRP A 288 -8.11 11.33 -20.78
CA TRP A 288 -7.69 12.72 -20.89
C TRP A 288 -6.22 12.79 -21.24
N VAL A 289 -5.92 13.31 -22.42
CA VAL A 289 -4.57 13.47 -22.94
C VAL A 289 -4.25 14.95 -23.09
N VAL A 290 -3.23 15.40 -22.39
CA VAL A 290 -2.77 16.78 -22.44
C VAL A 290 -1.69 16.90 -23.51
N ALA A 291 -1.99 17.64 -24.58
CA ALA A 291 -1.09 18.00 -25.66
C ALA A 291 -0.40 19.34 -25.40
N ALA A 292 0.54 19.71 -26.28
CA ALA A 292 1.21 21.00 -26.24
C ALA A 292 0.25 22.21 -26.36
N ARG A 293 -0.89 22.03 -27.04
CA ARG A 293 -1.83 23.11 -27.42
C ARG A 293 -3.31 22.77 -27.24
N SER A 294 -3.63 21.58 -26.78
CA SER A 294 -5.01 21.17 -26.52
C SER A 294 -5.04 20.12 -25.43
N VAL A 295 -6.22 19.90 -24.86
CA VAL A 295 -6.52 18.71 -24.07
C VAL A 295 -7.56 17.93 -24.83
N VAL A 296 -7.25 16.67 -25.11
CA VAL A 296 -8.15 15.78 -25.83
C VAL A 296 -8.73 14.77 -24.85
N CYS A 297 -10.04 14.62 -24.87
CA CYS A 297 -10.74 13.53 -24.21
C CYS A 297 -11.09 12.47 -25.26
N LEU A 298 -10.61 11.25 -25.05
CA LEU A 298 -10.82 10.10 -25.92
C LEU A 298 -11.80 9.14 -25.25
N ASP A 299 -12.72 8.60 -26.05
CA ASP A 299 -13.59 7.51 -25.62
C ASP A 299 -12.77 6.24 -25.33
N TRP A 300 -12.98 5.65 -24.15
CA TRP A 300 -12.32 4.43 -23.75
C TRP A 300 -12.49 3.30 -24.76
N SER A 301 -13.70 3.10 -25.29
CA SER A 301 -14.04 1.94 -26.11
C SER A 301 -13.48 1.98 -27.53
N SER A 302 -13.43 3.17 -28.13
CA SER A 302 -13.10 3.35 -29.54
C SER A 302 -11.80 4.10 -29.79
N GLY A 303 -11.25 4.78 -28.78
CA GLY A 303 -10.09 5.67 -28.92
C GLY A 303 -10.41 6.96 -29.69
N ARG A 304 -11.67 7.20 -30.06
CA ARG A 304 -12.08 8.39 -30.82
C ARG A 304 -12.15 9.60 -29.91
N THR A 305 -11.79 10.76 -30.45
CA THR A 305 -11.95 12.06 -29.80
C THR A 305 -13.41 12.33 -29.48
N ASN A 306 -13.75 12.30 -28.19
CA ASN A 306 -15.04 12.73 -27.67
C ASN A 306 -15.10 14.26 -27.56
N ARG A 307 -14.00 14.86 -27.10
CA ARG A 307 -13.92 16.30 -26.87
C ARG A 307 -12.50 16.80 -27.06
N GLU A 308 -12.38 18.03 -27.54
CA GLU A 308 -11.11 18.75 -27.57
C GLU A 308 -11.31 20.12 -26.91
N ILE A 309 -10.39 20.46 -26.01
CA ILE A 309 -10.34 21.75 -25.32
C ILE A 309 -9.06 22.45 -25.78
N PRO A 310 -9.15 23.51 -26.59
CA PRO A 310 -7.96 24.21 -27.07
C PRO A 310 -7.31 24.99 -25.92
N LEU A 311 -5.98 24.92 -25.84
CA LEU A 311 -5.23 25.75 -24.92
C LEU A 311 -5.04 27.15 -25.51
N PRO A 312 -5.22 28.22 -24.71
CA PRO A 312 -5.06 29.60 -25.18
C PRO A 312 -3.59 29.96 -25.51
N GLY A 313 -2.63 29.11 -25.17
CA GLY A 313 -1.19 29.34 -25.32
C GLY A 313 -0.36 28.06 -25.33
N ARG A 314 0.96 28.19 -25.18
CA ARG A 314 1.90 27.07 -24.99
C ARG A 314 1.78 26.56 -23.56
N LEU A 315 1.56 25.27 -23.38
CA LEU A 315 1.53 24.64 -22.07
C LEU A 315 2.87 24.81 -21.33
N VAL A 316 2.79 25.18 -20.05
CA VAL A 316 3.92 25.34 -19.12
C VAL A 316 3.88 24.31 -18.00
N THR A 317 2.69 24.03 -17.46
CA THR A 317 2.52 23.01 -16.41
C THR A 317 1.16 22.34 -16.48
N VAL A 318 1.14 21.09 -16.02
CA VAL A 318 -0.05 20.27 -15.77
C VAL A 318 -0.02 19.87 -14.30
N GLN A 319 -1.15 19.97 -13.63
CA GLN A 319 -1.34 19.52 -12.26
C GLN A 319 -2.62 18.67 -12.21
N PRO A 320 -2.48 17.34 -12.25
CA PRO A 320 -3.60 16.42 -12.20
C PRO A 320 -4.11 16.21 -10.77
N SER A 321 -5.39 15.92 -10.65
CA SER A 321 -6.05 15.37 -9.45
C SER A 321 -7.13 14.38 -9.90
N ASP A 322 -7.71 13.65 -8.97
CA ASP A 322 -8.72 12.61 -9.30
C ASP A 322 -9.96 13.16 -10.01
N THR A 323 -10.26 14.45 -9.81
CA THR A 323 -11.49 15.11 -10.28
C THR A 323 -11.23 16.21 -11.30
N ALA A 324 -10.02 16.76 -11.40
CA ALA A 324 -9.73 17.90 -12.27
C ALA A 324 -8.29 17.93 -12.81
N LEU A 325 -8.13 18.51 -14.00
CA LEU A 325 -6.83 18.90 -14.55
C LEU A 325 -6.66 20.42 -14.43
N VAL A 326 -5.55 20.85 -13.85
CA VAL A 326 -5.17 22.27 -13.80
C VAL A 326 -3.96 22.51 -14.69
N LEU A 327 -4.08 23.49 -15.58
CA LEU A 327 -3.13 23.74 -16.66
C LEU A 327 -2.73 25.20 -16.62
N ILE A 328 -1.45 25.48 -16.83
CA ILE A 328 -0.96 26.84 -17.05
C ILE A 328 -0.39 26.93 -18.45
N ALA A 329 -0.88 27.88 -19.23
CA ALA A 329 -0.44 28.11 -20.60
C ALA A 329 -0.06 29.58 -20.83
N THR A 330 0.94 29.82 -21.68
CA THR A 330 1.47 31.15 -22.01
C THR A 330 1.16 31.54 -23.45
N ARG A 331 0.55 32.71 -23.67
CA ARG A 331 0.04 33.16 -24.98
C ARG A 331 1.05 34.00 -25.77
N ARG A 332 1.84 34.81 -25.06
CA ARG A 332 3.02 35.62 -25.47
C ARG A 332 3.95 35.73 -24.25
N SER A 333 5.20 36.20 -24.41
CA SER A 333 6.28 36.11 -23.39
C SER A 333 5.87 36.41 -21.94
N ASP A 334 4.86 37.25 -21.71
CA ASP A 334 4.45 37.67 -20.36
C ASP A 334 2.97 37.44 -20.03
N GLN A 335 2.16 36.78 -20.86
CA GLN A 335 0.73 36.55 -20.54
C GLN A 335 0.46 35.06 -20.28
N SER A 336 0.13 34.76 -19.03
CA SER A 336 -0.22 33.41 -18.56
C SER A 336 -1.73 33.29 -18.36
N THR A 337 -2.22 32.08 -18.58
CA THR A 337 -3.62 31.69 -18.39
C THR A 337 -3.65 30.43 -17.56
N LEU A 338 -4.54 30.40 -16.57
CA LEU A 338 -4.82 29.24 -15.74
C LEU A 338 -6.13 28.61 -16.22
N MET A 339 -6.10 27.35 -16.59
CA MET A 339 -7.28 26.60 -17.02
C MET A 339 -7.52 25.44 -16.08
N ARG A 340 -8.76 25.27 -15.60
CA ARG A 340 -9.21 24.10 -14.84
C ARG A 340 -10.20 23.34 -15.71
N ILE A 341 -9.99 22.03 -15.85
CA ILE A 341 -10.89 21.11 -16.55
C ILE A 341 -11.43 20.13 -15.54
N ASP A 342 -12.73 20.13 -15.32
CA ASP A 342 -13.40 19.11 -14.51
C ASP A 342 -13.48 17.80 -15.31
N LEU A 343 -12.96 16.71 -14.78
CA LEU A 343 -12.83 15.44 -15.51
C LEU A 343 -14.15 14.71 -15.72
N SER A 344 -15.15 14.98 -14.86
CA SER A 344 -16.45 14.31 -14.89
C SER A 344 -17.41 14.96 -15.91
N SER A 345 -17.40 16.29 -15.98
CA SER A 345 -18.24 17.07 -16.88
C SER A 345 -17.52 17.48 -18.16
N GLY A 346 -16.19 17.50 -18.13
CA GLY A 346 -15.31 18.06 -19.15
C GLY A 346 -15.48 19.58 -19.32
N LEU A 347 -16.07 20.27 -18.33
CA LEU A 347 -16.19 21.74 -18.35
C LEU A 347 -14.82 22.36 -18.08
N ALA A 348 -14.46 23.32 -18.94
CA ALA A 348 -13.20 24.06 -18.83
C ALA A 348 -13.47 25.50 -18.39
N GLU A 349 -12.90 25.89 -17.27
CA GLU A 349 -12.90 27.25 -16.76
C GLU A 349 -11.52 27.86 -16.98
N THR A 350 -11.45 29.10 -17.46
CA THR A 350 -10.18 29.80 -17.73
C THR A 350 -10.13 31.10 -16.97
N LEU A 351 -8.98 31.38 -16.37
CA LEU A 351 -8.67 32.61 -15.67
C LEU A 351 -7.41 33.23 -16.29
N ASP A 352 -7.53 34.47 -16.76
CA ASP A 352 -6.39 35.24 -17.24
C ASP A 352 -5.56 35.74 -16.06
N LEU A 353 -4.28 35.38 -16.00
CA LEU A 353 -3.37 35.79 -14.92
C LEU A 353 -2.72 37.16 -15.18
N GLY A 354 -2.99 37.79 -16.33
CA GLY A 354 -2.41 39.08 -16.74
C GLY A 354 -0.92 39.01 -17.05
N ARG A 355 -0.25 40.19 -17.08
CA ARG A 355 1.21 40.27 -17.10
C ARG A 355 1.77 39.98 -15.72
N GLN A 356 2.11 38.73 -15.44
CA GLN A 356 3.05 38.44 -14.37
C GLN A 356 4.43 38.28 -14.99
N PRO A 357 5.49 38.91 -14.44
CA PRO A 357 6.83 38.49 -14.78
C PRO A 357 6.92 37.04 -14.34
N LEU A 358 6.89 36.13 -15.31
CA LEU A 358 7.41 34.78 -15.13
C LEU A 358 8.91 34.98 -14.86
N GLY A 359 9.26 35.31 -13.61
CA GLY A 359 10.54 34.89 -13.08
C GLY A 359 10.61 33.43 -13.45
N THR A 360 11.62 33.09 -14.26
CA THR A 360 11.80 31.83 -14.96
C THR A 360 11.03 30.75 -14.22
N VAL A 361 10.02 30.14 -14.87
CA VAL A 361 9.53 28.83 -14.40
C VAL A 361 10.66 27.84 -14.70
N GLU A 362 11.79 28.05 -14.02
CA GLU A 362 12.72 27.01 -13.68
C GLU A 362 11.96 26.06 -12.76
N PRO A 363 12.21 24.76 -12.86
CA PRO A 363 11.68 23.79 -11.91
C PRO A 363 12.23 24.15 -10.53
N SER A 364 11.51 24.99 -9.78
CA SER A 364 11.70 25.35 -8.38
C SER A 364 13.12 25.17 -7.84
N ALA A 365 14.12 25.77 -8.50
CA ALA A 365 15.45 25.91 -7.95
C ALA A 365 15.47 27.28 -7.26
N TRP A 366 15.21 27.28 -5.95
CA TRP A 366 15.32 28.49 -5.15
C TRP A 366 16.79 28.95 -5.17
N PRO A 367 17.09 30.27 -5.28
CA PRO A 367 18.46 30.76 -5.23
C PRO A 367 19.03 30.51 -3.82
N GLY A 368 19.83 29.46 -3.73
CA GLY A 368 20.31 28.84 -2.49
C GLY A 368 20.72 27.39 -2.74
N ALA A 369 19.99 26.71 -3.65
CA ALA A 369 20.40 25.44 -4.23
C ALA A 369 21.30 25.66 -5.46
N ARG A 370 22.49 26.26 -5.29
CA ARG A 370 23.54 26.02 -6.27
C ARG A 370 24.01 24.59 -6.07
N ARG A 371 23.67 23.69 -6.99
CA ARG A 371 24.50 22.49 -7.16
C ARG A 371 25.94 22.98 -7.36
N PRO A 372 26.96 22.39 -6.71
CA PRO A 372 28.32 22.57 -7.20
C PRO A 372 28.27 22.19 -8.68
N ARG A 373 28.65 23.13 -9.54
CA ARG A 373 28.76 22.89 -10.97
C ARG A 373 29.61 21.63 -11.10
N ALA A 374 29.01 20.52 -11.57
CA ALA A 374 29.80 19.40 -12.06
C ALA A 374 30.79 20.04 -13.03
N GLY A 375 32.08 19.91 -12.70
CA GLY A 375 33.12 20.57 -13.47
C GLY A 375 32.89 20.29 -14.94
N ALA A 376 32.64 21.33 -15.72
CA ALA A 376 33.27 21.35 -17.04
C ALA A 376 34.72 20.93 -16.77
N PRO A 377 35.27 19.94 -17.50
CA PRO A 377 36.61 19.45 -17.22
C PRO A 377 37.49 20.67 -17.09
N ALA A 378 37.95 20.93 -15.86
CA ALA A 378 38.87 22.00 -15.64
C ALA A 378 40.03 21.63 -16.54
N ARG A 379 40.24 22.41 -17.62
CA ARG A 379 41.56 22.54 -18.20
C ARG A 379 42.38 23.06 -17.05
N THR A 380 42.95 22.12 -16.31
CA THR A 380 43.80 22.41 -15.18
C THR A 380 44.94 23.28 -15.72
N PRO A 381 45.25 24.42 -15.10
CA PRO A 381 46.53 25.10 -15.36
C PRO A 381 47.73 24.19 -14.99
N PHE A 382 47.48 23.08 -14.29
CA PHE A 382 48.45 22.08 -13.87
C PHE A 382 49.06 21.23 -15.01
N GLY A 383 48.73 21.49 -16.27
CA GLY A 383 49.34 20.80 -17.42
C GLY A 383 50.76 21.23 -17.79
N ARG A 384 51.38 22.20 -17.11
CA ARG A 384 52.70 22.74 -17.52
C ARG A 384 53.78 22.83 -16.44
N ALA A 385 53.58 22.24 -15.27
CA ALA A 385 54.59 22.28 -14.19
C ALA A 385 54.98 20.88 -13.65
N VAL A 386 54.82 19.82 -14.47
CA VAL A 386 55.40 18.49 -14.16
C VAL A 386 56.40 18.14 -15.25
N ARG A 387 57.53 18.86 -15.23
CA ARG A 387 58.81 18.40 -15.75
C ARG A 387 59.87 18.99 -14.83
N GLY A 388 60.30 18.21 -13.83
CA GLY A 388 61.48 18.53 -13.03
C GLY A 388 61.34 18.58 -11.50
N ALA A 389 60.25 18.09 -10.89
CA ALA A 389 60.17 17.96 -9.43
C ALA A 389 60.34 16.48 -9.03
N GLU A 390 61.40 16.15 -8.30
CA GLU A 390 61.78 14.77 -7.93
C GLU A 390 61.27 14.33 -6.55
N SER A 391 60.59 15.20 -5.77
CA SER A 391 60.02 14.80 -4.47
C SER A 391 58.68 15.47 -4.10
N ILE A 392 57.90 14.78 -3.26
CA ILE A 392 56.61 15.25 -2.68
C ILE A 392 56.78 16.52 -1.82
N ARG A 393 57.99 16.78 -1.32
CA ARG A 393 58.28 17.97 -0.52
C ARG A 393 58.26 19.25 -1.36
N ASP A 394 58.79 19.18 -2.58
CA ASP A 394 58.85 20.31 -3.52
C ASP A 394 57.46 20.72 -4.01
N LEU A 395 56.56 19.75 -4.16
CA LEU A 395 55.14 19.97 -4.49
C LEU A 395 54.38 20.71 -3.37
N ASN A 396 54.68 20.39 -2.11
CA ASN A 396 54.04 21.06 -0.98
C ASN A 396 54.58 22.49 -0.77
N GLU A 397 55.86 22.74 -1.01
CA GLU A 397 56.44 24.08 -0.93
C GLU A 397 56.01 24.99 -2.09
N ALA A 398 55.82 24.45 -3.30
CA ALA A 398 55.23 25.19 -4.41
C ALA A 398 53.74 25.51 -4.16
N ARG A 399 53.00 24.58 -3.53
CA ARG A 399 51.60 24.79 -3.13
C ARG A 399 51.47 25.90 -2.09
N ASN A 400 52.36 25.94 -1.09
CA ASN A 400 52.28 26.93 -0.03
C ASN A 400 52.63 28.35 -0.52
N ARG A 401 53.60 28.49 -1.43
CA ARG A 401 53.90 29.79 -2.07
C ARG A 401 52.74 30.34 -2.89
N ALA A 402 52.04 29.49 -3.64
CA ALA A 402 50.88 29.92 -4.42
C ALA A 402 49.68 30.35 -3.54
N ILE A 403 49.62 29.87 -2.29
CA ILE A 403 48.60 30.29 -1.32
C ILE A 403 48.98 31.66 -0.72
N GLU A 404 50.26 31.89 -0.43
CA GLU A 404 50.75 33.19 0.07
C GLU A 404 50.61 34.29 -0.98
N GLU A 405 50.89 34.01 -2.25
CA GLU A 405 50.74 34.98 -3.36
C GLU A 405 49.26 35.32 -3.66
N ALA A 406 48.33 34.39 -3.36
CA ALA A 406 46.89 34.63 -3.49
C ALA A 406 46.28 35.44 -2.33
N LEU A 407 47.02 35.60 -1.23
CA LEU A 407 46.59 36.37 -0.05
C LEU A 407 47.02 37.84 -0.10
N ASP A 408 47.88 38.24 -1.04
CA ASP A 408 48.48 39.58 -1.13
C ASP A 408 47.92 40.47 -2.27
N GLU A 409 46.83 40.07 -2.95
CA GLU A 409 46.16 40.92 -3.94
C GLU A 409 45.30 42.01 -3.25
N PRO A 410 45.54 43.31 -3.48
CA PRO A 410 44.79 44.38 -2.83
C PRO A 410 43.38 44.52 -3.41
N GLU A 411 42.38 44.54 -2.52
CA GLU A 411 40.95 44.70 -2.82
C GLU A 411 40.63 46.00 -3.59
N ALA A 412 40.48 45.89 -4.92
CA ALA A 412 40.01 46.97 -5.77
C ALA A 412 38.47 47.00 -5.83
N HIS A 413 37.88 47.91 -5.05
CA HIS A 413 36.67 48.70 -5.35
C HIS A 413 35.34 47.92 -5.46
N SER A 414 34.71 47.68 -4.31
CA SER A 414 33.26 47.44 -4.22
C SER A 414 32.49 48.75 -4.45
N ALA A 415 31.83 48.85 -5.61
CA ALA A 415 30.84 49.87 -5.87
C ALA A 415 29.60 49.64 -4.98
N THR A 416 29.26 50.63 -4.17
CA THR A 416 28.10 50.67 -3.28
C THR A 416 26.80 50.55 -4.08
N GLN A 417 26.10 49.43 -3.93
CA GLN A 417 24.74 49.25 -4.46
C GLN A 417 23.73 49.79 -3.43
N PRO A 418 22.70 50.56 -3.83
CA PRO A 418 21.79 51.21 -2.87
C PRO A 418 20.90 50.19 -2.14
N PRO A 419 20.44 50.50 -0.91
CA PRO A 419 19.68 49.57 -0.08
C PRO A 419 18.19 49.54 -0.46
N SER A 420 17.54 48.42 -0.15
CA SER A 420 16.09 48.18 -0.15
C SER A 420 15.39 48.05 -1.52
N GLN A 421 15.49 46.87 -2.12
CA GLN A 421 14.39 46.37 -2.96
C GLN A 421 13.83 45.12 -2.29
N LEU A 422 12.62 45.25 -1.72
CA LEU A 422 11.83 44.11 -1.26
C LEU A 422 11.72 43.11 -2.42
N GLU A 423 11.92 41.82 -2.15
CA GLU A 423 11.76 40.79 -3.18
C GLU A 423 10.33 40.86 -3.77
N PRO A 424 10.18 40.66 -5.10
CA PRO A 424 8.87 40.58 -5.71
C PRO A 424 8.11 39.35 -5.20
N TRP A 425 6.78 39.45 -5.14
CA TRP A 425 5.93 38.31 -4.84
C TRP A 425 6.16 37.19 -5.86
N ARG A 426 6.42 35.98 -5.36
CA ARG A 426 6.43 34.74 -6.14
C ARG A 426 5.11 34.03 -5.92
N THR A 427 4.45 33.60 -7.00
CA THR A 427 3.15 32.93 -6.91
C THR A 427 3.25 31.48 -7.38
N GLN A 428 2.77 30.56 -6.56
CA GLN A 428 2.62 29.15 -6.88
C GLN A 428 1.13 28.81 -7.00
N TRP A 429 0.79 28.00 -7.99
CA TRP A 429 -0.56 27.51 -8.22
C TRP A 429 -0.58 26.02 -7.91
N ILE A 430 -1.60 25.54 -7.19
CA ILE A 430 -1.67 24.16 -6.72
C ILE A 430 -3.10 23.65 -6.93
N ASN A 431 -3.24 22.52 -7.64
CA ASN A 431 -4.51 21.82 -7.78
C ASN A 431 -4.95 21.30 -6.40
N ALA A 432 -6.04 21.87 -5.88
CA ALA A 432 -6.62 21.52 -4.58
C ALA A 432 -7.97 20.80 -4.79
N GLU A 433 -8.02 19.90 -5.76
CA GLU A 433 -9.17 19.09 -6.18
C GLU A 433 -10.33 19.92 -6.71
N ALA A 434 -11.22 20.36 -5.80
CA ALA A 434 -12.38 21.17 -6.14
C ALA A 434 -11.99 22.56 -6.68
N ASN A 435 -10.83 23.08 -6.26
CA ASN A 435 -10.41 24.47 -6.55
C ASN A 435 -8.91 24.54 -6.90
N VAL A 436 -8.44 25.73 -7.26
CA VAL A 436 -6.99 26.01 -7.39
C VAL A 436 -6.53 26.92 -6.26
N ALA A 437 -5.56 26.48 -5.48
CA ALA A 437 -4.90 27.31 -4.48
C ALA A 437 -3.82 28.18 -5.14
N GLU A 438 -3.90 29.49 -4.91
CA GLU A 438 -2.85 30.46 -5.26
C GLU A 438 -2.10 30.83 -3.98
N LEU A 439 -0.83 30.43 -3.92
CA LEU A 439 0.08 30.77 -2.84
C LEU A 439 1.04 31.85 -3.31
N SER A 440 0.84 33.09 -2.88
CA SER A 440 1.78 34.18 -3.09
C SER A 440 2.70 34.29 -1.89
N VAL A 441 4.01 34.36 -2.15
CA VAL A 441 5.06 34.38 -1.12
C VAL A 441 6.00 35.55 -1.39
N ARG A 442 6.37 36.27 -0.35
CA ARG A 442 7.37 37.35 -0.40
C ARG A 442 8.28 37.26 0.82
N ARG A 443 9.60 37.24 0.60
CA ARG A 443 10.56 37.31 1.70
C ARG A 443 10.55 38.71 2.32
N THR A 444 10.52 38.79 3.65
CA THR A 444 10.41 40.06 4.40
C THR A 444 11.70 40.48 5.08
N ASP A 445 12.69 39.59 5.17
CA ASP A 445 13.97 39.91 5.81
C ASP A 445 14.94 40.68 4.90
N ASN A 446 15.52 41.76 5.44
CA ASN A 446 16.57 42.59 4.84
C ASN A 446 17.99 42.17 5.29
N VAL A 447 18.21 40.93 5.70
CA VAL A 447 19.54 40.54 6.22
C VAL A 447 20.57 40.59 5.08
N LEU A 448 21.61 41.41 5.29
CA LEU A 448 22.72 41.66 4.38
C LEU A 448 23.29 40.36 3.78
N ALA A 449 23.76 40.47 2.54
CA ALA A 449 24.45 39.44 1.78
C ALA A 449 25.32 38.52 2.66
N ALA A 450 25.16 37.21 2.49
CA ALA A 450 25.99 36.20 3.13
C ALA A 450 27.49 36.45 2.87
N PRO A 451 28.38 36.21 3.85
CA PRO A 451 29.81 36.24 3.61
C PRO A 451 30.20 35.16 2.57
N SER A 452 31.18 35.51 1.73
CA SER A 452 31.74 34.71 0.64
C SER A 452 32.11 33.27 1.08
N PRO A 453 31.97 32.25 0.21
CA PRO A 453 32.27 30.85 0.57
C PRO A 453 33.79 30.61 0.54
N ALA A 454 34.50 31.08 1.57
CA ALA A 454 35.94 30.84 1.73
C ALA A 454 36.35 30.45 3.16
N SER A 455 35.43 29.97 3.99
CA SER A 455 35.79 29.41 5.30
C SER A 455 34.77 28.36 5.75
N THR A 456 34.95 27.13 5.30
CA THR A 456 34.31 25.97 5.95
C THR A 456 35.35 25.31 6.84
N THR A 457 35.46 25.79 8.07
CA THR A 457 36.08 25.04 9.17
C THR A 457 34.97 24.56 10.11
N LEU A 458 35.03 23.26 10.41
CA LEU A 458 34.18 22.52 11.35
C LEU A 458 33.71 23.37 12.54
N VAL A 459 32.40 23.60 12.63
CA VAL A 459 31.74 24.04 13.87
C VAL A 459 30.64 23.04 14.23
N SER A 460 30.73 22.58 15.48
CA SER A 460 29.97 21.54 16.15
C SER A 460 28.45 21.65 16.07
N ARG A 461 27.81 20.47 16.17
CA ARG A 461 26.41 20.25 16.58
C ARG A 461 26.11 20.95 17.91
N SER A 462 25.66 22.19 17.86
CA SER A 462 24.79 22.87 18.85
C SER A 462 24.71 24.37 18.55
N ALA A 463 24.25 24.74 17.35
CA ALA A 463 23.81 26.11 17.08
C ALA A 463 22.28 26.15 17.18
N ALA A 464 21.81 26.62 18.34
CA ALA A 464 20.44 27.02 18.58
C ALA A 464 19.97 28.03 17.52
N ALA A 465 18.72 27.92 17.08
CA ALA A 465 17.95 28.95 16.37
C ALA A 465 18.77 29.82 15.40
N ALA A 466 19.30 29.24 14.32
CA ALA A 466 19.64 30.05 13.16
C ALA A 466 18.35 30.73 12.67
N ASP A 467 18.35 32.06 12.58
CA ASP A 467 17.21 32.87 12.11
C ASP A 467 16.75 32.38 10.74
N LEU A 468 15.71 31.54 10.72
CA LEU A 468 15.10 31.10 9.48
C LEU A 468 14.49 32.31 8.78
N PRO A 469 14.61 32.43 7.45
CA PRO A 469 14.09 33.57 6.73
C PRO A 469 12.58 33.73 6.91
N ARG A 470 12.11 34.95 7.12
CA ARG A 470 10.70 35.32 7.23
C ARG A 470 10.09 35.53 5.87
N TYR A 471 8.86 35.03 5.73
CA TYR A 471 8.06 35.20 4.53
C TYR A 471 6.66 35.68 4.88
N GLN A 472 6.19 36.68 4.14
CA GLN A 472 4.77 36.98 4.05
C GLN A 472 4.13 36.07 3.00
N VAL A 473 3.05 35.42 3.39
CA VAL A 473 2.30 34.48 2.57
C VAL A 473 0.87 34.97 2.42
N ALA A 474 0.33 34.88 1.22
CA ALA A 474 -1.08 35.07 0.93
C ALA A 474 -1.61 33.82 0.20
N LEU A 475 -2.73 33.29 0.65
CA LEU A 475 -3.38 32.10 0.11
C LEU A 475 -4.78 32.47 -0.37
N ARG A 476 -5.05 32.23 -1.65
CA ARG A 476 -6.36 32.48 -2.29
C ARG A 476 -6.89 31.22 -2.96
N ARG A 477 -8.21 31.10 -3.07
CA ARG A 477 -8.87 30.02 -3.81
C ARG A 477 -9.44 30.57 -5.11
N ARG A 478 -8.91 30.12 -6.24
CA ARG A 478 -9.47 30.40 -7.56
C ARG A 478 -10.50 29.34 -7.92
N PHE A 479 -11.47 29.76 -8.74
CA PHE A 479 -12.65 28.97 -9.14
C PHE A 479 -13.59 28.59 -7.97
N ALA A 480 -13.33 29.11 -6.76
CA ALA A 480 -14.23 29.06 -5.61
C ALA A 480 -14.90 30.43 -5.43
N SER A 481 -16.23 30.51 -5.56
CA SER A 481 -16.94 31.80 -5.51
C SER A 481 -17.11 32.41 -4.12
N ALA A 482 -16.67 31.75 -3.04
CA ALA A 482 -16.98 32.19 -1.66
C ALA A 482 -15.89 31.92 -0.60
N ALA A 483 -14.67 31.54 -0.98
CA ALA A 483 -13.61 31.28 0.01
C ALA A 483 -12.88 32.59 0.37
N PRO A 484 -12.73 32.93 1.67
CA PRO A 484 -11.98 34.11 2.09
C PRO A 484 -10.49 33.99 1.73
N ASP A 485 -9.86 35.10 1.40
CA ASP A 485 -8.39 35.19 1.30
C ASP A 485 -7.77 35.07 2.69
N TRP A 486 -6.63 34.40 2.77
CA TRP A 486 -5.83 34.31 3.99
C TRP A 486 -4.46 34.95 3.76
N SER A 487 -3.92 35.64 4.75
CA SER A 487 -2.53 36.12 4.73
C SER A 487 -1.89 36.02 6.11
N GLY A 488 -0.61 35.69 6.15
CA GLY A 488 0.14 35.62 7.40
C GLY A 488 1.65 35.56 7.17
N GLU A 489 2.40 35.70 8.26
CA GLU A 489 3.85 35.56 8.26
C GLU A 489 4.23 34.15 8.69
N VAL A 490 5.29 33.61 8.07
CA VAL A 490 5.84 32.27 8.38
C VAL A 490 7.36 32.30 8.43
N MET A 491 7.94 31.40 9.21
CA MET A 491 9.38 31.25 9.39
C MET A 491 9.90 30.06 8.57
N GLY A 492 10.88 30.30 7.72
CA GLY A 492 11.41 29.33 6.78
C GLY A 492 10.61 29.28 5.48
N GLN A 493 11.21 28.65 4.47
CA GLN A 493 10.66 28.60 3.13
C GLN A 493 9.28 27.90 3.12
N PRO A 494 8.21 28.57 2.69
CA PRO A 494 6.89 27.98 2.64
C PRO A 494 6.73 27.02 1.46
N ALA A 495 6.01 25.94 1.70
CA ALA A 495 5.53 24.99 0.72
C ALA A 495 4.08 24.62 1.05
N PHE A 496 3.27 24.37 0.03
CA PHE A 496 1.86 24.07 0.20
C PHE A 496 1.50 22.73 -0.43
N PHE A 497 0.68 21.96 0.29
CA PHE A 497 0.31 20.59 -0.06
C PHE A 497 -1.19 20.42 0.08
N SER A 498 -1.83 19.79 -0.91
CA SER A 498 -3.27 19.49 -0.87
C SER A 498 -3.47 18.00 -0.59
N THR A 499 -4.32 17.67 0.37
CA THR A 499 -4.82 16.30 0.61
C THR A 499 -6.31 16.21 0.24
N ALA A 500 -6.99 15.08 0.46
CA ALA A 500 -8.42 14.97 0.16
C ALA A 500 -9.29 15.96 0.96
N THR A 501 -8.95 16.20 2.22
CA THR A 501 -9.84 16.95 3.14
C THR A 501 -9.24 18.24 3.67
N VAL A 502 -7.91 18.33 3.77
CA VAL A 502 -7.22 19.52 4.27
C VAL A 502 -6.11 19.95 3.33
N ASP A 503 -5.74 21.22 3.42
CA ASP A 503 -4.55 21.74 2.77
C ASP A 503 -3.54 22.22 3.81
N LEU A 504 -2.26 21.99 3.56
CA LEU A 504 -1.19 22.18 4.51
C LEU A 504 -0.21 23.23 3.99
N LEU A 505 0.05 24.25 4.80
CA LEU A 505 1.17 25.16 4.62
C LEU A 505 2.29 24.73 5.57
N ILE A 506 3.41 24.28 5.01
CA ILE A 506 4.60 23.87 5.74
C ILE A 506 5.66 24.95 5.55
N ALA A 507 6.17 25.51 6.64
CA ALA A 507 7.25 26.50 6.62
C ALA A 507 8.18 26.28 7.81
N GLY A 508 9.43 25.93 7.50
CA GLY A 508 10.42 25.59 8.53
C GLY A 508 9.93 24.43 9.40
N ARG A 509 9.67 24.72 10.67
CA ARG A 509 9.14 23.76 11.65
C ARG A 509 7.63 23.87 11.86
N THR A 510 6.93 24.73 11.14
CA THR A 510 5.49 24.95 11.33
C THR A 510 4.70 24.25 10.25
N VAL A 511 3.62 23.58 10.64
CA VAL A 511 2.61 23.05 9.73
C VAL A 511 1.27 23.63 10.13
N ARG A 512 0.65 24.36 9.20
CA ARG A 512 -0.68 24.95 9.39
C ARG A 512 -1.66 24.30 8.43
N ALA A 513 -2.77 23.80 8.96
CA ALA A 513 -3.82 23.19 8.16
C ALA A 513 -4.97 24.15 7.89
N PHE A 514 -5.53 24.04 6.69
CA PHE A 514 -6.69 24.78 6.22
C PHE A 514 -7.73 23.78 5.71
N ASP A 515 -9.01 24.11 5.85
CA ASP A 515 -10.03 23.41 5.10
C ASP A 515 -9.99 23.81 3.60
N LYS A 516 -10.76 23.09 2.78
CA LYS A 516 -10.91 23.39 1.34
C LYS A 516 -11.58 24.74 1.04
N ARG A 517 -12.10 25.42 2.07
CA ARG A 517 -12.69 26.77 2.01
C ARG A 517 -11.74 27.84 2.55
N ASN A 518 -10.46 27.51 2.73
CA ASN A 518 -9.42 28.42 3.21
C ASN A 518 -9.54 28.87 4.68
N LYS A 519 -10.36 28.19 5.49
CA LYS A 519 -10.45 28.45 6.92
C LYS A 519 -9.29 27.73 7.64
N PRO A 520 -8.47 28.43 8.45
CA PRO A 520 -7.45 27.77 9.26
C PRO A 520 -8.11 26.86 10.30
N LEU A 521 -7.58 25.64 10.43
CA LEU A 521 -8.10 24.62 11.34
C LEU A 521 -7.22 24.50 12.59
N TRP A 522 -5.93 24.25 12.39
CA TRP A 522 -4.96 24.04 13.46
C TRP A 522 -3.54 24.29 12.96
N GLU A 523 -2.60 24.37 13.90
CA GLU A 523 -1.18 24.54 13.65
C GLU A 523 -0.36 23.72 14.62
N ILE A 524 0.71 23.10 14.12
CA ILE A 524 1.65 22.32 14.92
C ILE A 524 3.09 22.74 14.64
N ALA A 525 3.94 22.53 15.64
CA ALA A 525 5.39 22.68 15.53
C ALA A 525 6.06 21.31 15.45
N LEU A 526 6.86 21.11 14.40
CA LEU A 526 7.71 19.95 14.18
C LEU A 526 9.00 20.07 15.02
N SER A 527 9.54 18.92 15.44
CA SER A 527 10.82 18.88 16.13
C SER A 527 11.99 19.26 15.21
N GLN A 528 11.88 18.97 13.91
CA GLN A 528 12.85 19.32 12.88
C GLN A 528 12.16 19.97 11.66
N PRO A 529 12.83 20.88 10.93
CA PRO A 529 12.24 21.47 9.75
C PRO A 529 12.15 20.45 8.60
N VAL A 530 11.13 20.57 7.76
CA VAL A 530 11.07 19.79 6.51
C VAL A 530 12.13 20.35 5.56
N THR A 531 13.09 19.52 5.19
CA THR A 531 14.20 19.88 4.30
C THR A 531 13.71 20.32 2.92
N ALA A 532 14.43 21.25 2.30
CA ALA A 532 14.13 21.73 0.95
C ALA A 532 14.06 20.62 -0.11
N ASP A 533 14.81 19.52 0.04
CA ASP A 533 14.76 18.38 -0.87
C ASP A 533 13.35 17.72 -0.90
N LEU A 534 12.79 17.36 0.26
CA LEU A 534 11.43 16.84 0.37
C LEU A 534 10.36 17.84 -0.12
N LEU A 535 10.58 19.14 0.09
CA LEU A 535 9.67 20.18 -0.41
C LEU A 535 9.73 20.32 -1.94
N SER A 536 10.89 20.04 -2.54
CA SER A 536 11.12 20.15 -3.99
C SER A 536 10.65 18.90 -4.74
N ARG A 537 10.62 17.72 -4.11
CA ARG A 537 10.11 16.48 -4.73
C ARG A 537 8.63 16.51 -5.08
N HIS A 538 7.86 17.44 -4.51
CA HIS A 538 6.49 17.70 -4.97
C HIS A 538 6.44 18.28 -6.40
N THR A 539 7.57 18.79 -6.92
CA THR A 539 7.61 19.40 -8.26
C THR A 539 8.26 18.50 -9.31
N SER A 540 8.79 17.33 -8.94
CA SER A 540 9.33 16.37 -9.92
C SER A 540 8.17 15.75 -10.72
N ARG A 541 8.05 16.22 -11.96
CA ARG A 541 7.00 15.86 -12.90
C ARG A 541 7.40 14.60 -13.64
N VAL A 542 6.77 13.48 -13.31
CA VAL A 542 6.74 12.35 -14.22
C VAL A 542 5.31 11.99 -14.59
N LEU A 543 5.13 11.79 -15.90
CA LEU A 543 3.89 11.41 -16.55
C LEU A 543 3.15 10.32 -15.76
N GLY A 544 1.94 10.62 -15.30
CA GLY A 544 1.02 9.65 -14.70
C GLY A 544 1.08 9.45 -13.18
N GLN A 545 1.94 10.15 -12.42
CA GLN A 545 1.96 10.04 -10.95
C GLN A 545 1.74 11.37 -10.21
N ALA A 546 0.81 11.35 -9.24
CA ALA A 546 0.54 12.49 -8.37
C ALA A 546 1.80 12.82 -7.53
N PRO A 547 2.16 14.11 -7.37
CA PRO A 547 3.31 14.50 -6.57
C PRO A 547 3.11 14.06 -5.12
N ARG A 548 4.07 13.30 -4.59
CA ARG A 548 4.04 12.80 -3.22
C ARG A 548 4.80 13.78 -2.34
N GLY A 549 4.05 14.61 -1.62
CA GLY A 549 4.59 15.51 -0.62
C GLY A 549 5.01 14.77 0.67
N PRO A 550 5.54 15.49 1.66
CA PRO A 550 5.89 14.97 2.99
C PRO A 550 4.65 14.65 3.85
N CYS A 551 3.50 14.42 3.21
CA CYS A 551 2.22 14.26 3.85
C CYS A 551 1.34 13.25 3.10
N VAL A 552 0.70 12.34 3.83
CA VAL A 552 -0.26 11.37 3.28
C VAL A 552 -1.47 11.29 4.20
N GLN A 553 -2.68 11.39 3.63
CA GLN A 553 -3.93 11.25 4.38
C GLN A 553 -4.47 9.82 4.25
N GLN A 554 -4.92 9.23 5.36
CA GLN A 554 -5.75 8.03 5.37
C GLN A 554 -6.85 8.14 6.43
N GLY A 555 -8.11 8.17 5.98
CA GLY A 555 -9.24 8.36 6.89
C GLY A 555 -9.11 9.66 7.70
N ASN A 556 -9.16 9.55 9.03
CA ASN A 556 -9.00 10.67 9.97
C ASN A 556 -7.54 10.93 10.41
N ALA A 557 -6.59 10.16 9.87
CA ALA A 557 -5.17 10.31 10.18
C ALA A 557 -4.43 11.01 9.04
N LEU A 558 -3.52 11.91 9.42
CA LEU A 558 -2.58 12.58 8.55
C LEU A 558 -1.16 12.17 8.95
N TYR A 559 -0.45 11.50 8.04
CA TYR A 559 0.93 11.10 8.24
C TYR A 559 1.84 12.19 7.70
N LEU A 560 2.61 12.82 8.59
CA LEU A 560 3.59 13.85 8.25
C LEU A 560 4.99 13.30 8.48
N PHE A 561 5.88 13.46 7.52
CA PHE A 561 7.25 13.02 7.67
C PHE A 561 8.27 14.06 7.25
N ASP A 562 9.36 14.11 7.99
CA ASP A 562 10.59 14.77 7.60
C ASP A 562 11.64 13.73 7.22
N HIS A 563 12.91 14.11 7.11
CA HIS A 563 13.96 13.15 6.77
C HIS A 563 14.11 12.03 7.80
N ASN A 564 13.84 12.30 9.07
CA ASN A 564 14.22 11.41 10.17
C ASN A 564 13.04 10.98 11.06
N THR A 565 11.85 11.52 10.83
CA THR A 565 10.73 11.38 11.74
C THR A 565 9.41 11.24 10.98
N LEU A 566 8.66 10.19 11.28
CA LEU A 566 7.28 9.99 10.85
C LEU A 566 6.33 10.28 12.02
N ARG A 567 5.28 11.05 11.75
CA ARG A 567 4.27 11.45 12.74
C ARG A 567 2.89 11.10 12.23
N ALA A 568 2.04 10.56 13.10
CA ALA A 568 0.60 10.51 12.85
C ALA A 568 -0.08 11.65 13.60
N VAL A 569 -0.88 12.41 12.87
CA VAL A 569 -1.60 13.58 13.35
C VAL A 569 -3.09 13.35 13.13
N ASP A 570 -3.90 13.62 14.13
CA ASP A 570 -5.36 13.65 13.95
C ASP A 570 -5.73 14.86 13.08
N ILE A 571 -6.44 14.60 11.99
CA ILE A 571 -6.73 15.62 10.99
C ILE A 571 -7.69 16.70 11.48
N MET A 572 -8.50 16.42 12.51
CA MET A 572 -9.54 17.32 12.99
C MET A 572 -8.97 18.39 13.92
N ASN A 573 -7.99 18.03 14.75
CA ASN A 573 -7.47 18.93 15.79
C ASN A 573 -5.95 19.16 15.71
N GLY A 574 -5.22 18.45 14.85
CA GLY A 574 -3.76 18.57 14.75
C GLY A 574 -3.01 17.86 15.89
N SER A 575 -3.67 17.04 16.71
CA SER A 575 -3.01 16.33 17.81
C SER A 575 -2.09 15.23 17.29
N ILE A 576 -0.83 15.25 17.71
CA ILE A 576 0.14 14.19 17.40
C ILE A 576 -0.22 12.95 18.21
N GLN A 577 -0.63 11.89 17.53
CA GLN A 577 -1.00 10.62 18.14
C GLN A 577 0.25 9.80 18.51
N TRP A 578 1.24 9.79 17.61
CA TRP A 578 2.53 9.15 17.85
C TRP A 578 3.60 9.73 16.92
N GLU A 579 4.86 9.55 17.31
CA GLU A 579 6.05 9.95 16.59
C GLU A 579 7.05 8.79 16.55
N LEU A 580 7.66 8.54 15.39
CA LEU A 580 8.62 7.46 15.17
C LEU A 580 9.84 7.99 14.42
N ALA A 581 11.02 7.80 14.99
CA ALA A 581 12.28 8.14 14.34
C ALA A 581 12.67 7.06 13.31
N LEU A 582 12.77 7.44 12.03
CA LEU A 582 13.19 6.57 10.92
C LEU A 582 14.19 7.33 10.04
N PRO A 583 15.40 6.81 9.78
CA PRO A 583 16.40 7.51 8.99
C PRO A 583 16.03 7.56 7.50
N GLY A 584 16.13 8.76 6.92
CA GLY A 584 16.01 9.01 5.48
C GLY A 584 14.68 8.58 4.86
N ILE A 585 13.54 8.95 5.46
CA ILE A 585 12.21 8.61 4.94
C ILE A 585 12.05 9.17 3.52
N ARG A 586 11.67 8.30 2.58
CA ARG A 586 11.46 8.64 1.16
C ARG A 586 10.02 8.50 0.72
N GLN A 587 9.35 7.46 1.20
CA GLN A 587 7.97 7.15 0.82
C GLN A 587 7.22 6.64 2.04
N VAL A 588 5.97 7.08 2.19
CA VAL A 588 4.98 6.51 3.09
C VAL A 588 3.77 6.13 2.25
N GLU A 589 3.35 4.87 2.31
CA GLU A 589 2.23 4.34 1.54
C GLU A 589 1.27 3.58 2.48
N PRO A 590 0.06 4.08 2.71
CA PRO A 590 -0.96 3.32 3.42
C PRO A 590 -1.56 2.22 2.53
N ASP A 591 -1.84 1.06 3.11
CA ASP A 591 -2.59 -0.01 2.46
C ASP A 591 -4.11 0.15 2.65
N GLN A 592 -4.88 -0.66 1.92
CA GLN A 592 -6.35 -0.66 2.02
C GLN A 592 -6.90 -1.11 3.39
N HIS A 593 -6.10 -1.77 4.22
CA HIS A 593 -6.48 -2.25 5.55
C HIS A 593 -6.03 -1.29 6.68
N GLY A 594 -5.36 -0.19 6.34
CA GLY A 594 -4.83 0.79 7.29
C GLY A 594 -3.35 0.64 7.65
N TRP A 595 -2.66 -0.44 7.26
CA TRP A 595 -1.24 -0.61 7.53
C TRP A 595 -0.39 0.41 6.78
N LEU A 596 0.72 0.84 7.38
CA LEU A 596 1.64 1.79 6.75
C LEU A 596 2.90 1.08 6.29
N TYR A 597 3.29 1.34 5.06
CA TYR A 597 4.56 0.91 4.48
C TYR A 597 5.46 2.12 4.30
N VAL A 598 6.69 2.03 4.79
CA VAL A 598 7.65 3.14 4.70
C VAL A 598 8.91 2.65 4.00
N ILE A 599 9.39 3.43 3.02
CA ILE A 599 10.73 3.26 2.46
C ILE A 599 11.65 4.31 3.08
N SER A 600 12.78 3.86 3.59
CA SER A 600 13.77 4.73 4.23
C SER A 600 15.19 4.36 3.79
N TYR A 601 16.12 5.31 3.84
CA TYR A 601 17.51 5.12 3.48
C TYR A 601 18.43 5.53 4.63
N SER A 602 19.34 4.62 5.02
CA SER A 602 20.37 4.90 6.01
C SER A 602 21.73 4.95 5.33
N ALA A 603 22.37 6.13 5.29
CA ALA A 603 23.68 6.30 4.67
C ALA A 603 24.80 5.52 5.39
N THR A 604 24.59 5.13 6.64
CA THR A 604 25.57 4.42 7.47
C THR A 604 25.33 2.92 7.50
N GLY A 605 24.30 2.41 6.81
CA GLY A 605 23.89 1.00 6.83
C GLY A 605 23.31 0.51 8.16
N LEU A 606 23.40 1.32 9.22
CA LEU A 606 22.90 0.97 10.54
C LEU A 606 21.40 1.20 10.62
N GLY A 607 20.69 0.25 11.23
CA GLY A 607 19.29 0.42 11.64
C GLY A 607 19.16 1.51 12.72
N PRO A 608 17.94 2.04 12.96
CA PRO A 608 17.69 3.12 13.91
C PRO A 608 18.18 2.79 15.33
N ASP A 609 18.19 1.52 15.72
CA ASP A 609 18.63 1.07 17.05
C ASP A 609 20.17 1.10 17.22
N GLN A 610 20.91 1.18 16.11
CA GLN A 610 22.38 1.15 16.08
C GLN A 610 22.99 2.50 15.65
N ALA A 611 22.19 3.45 15.17
CA ALA A 611 22.67 4.77 14.77
C ALA A 611 23.27 5.59 15.93
N SER A 612 23.04 5.19 17.18
CA SER A 612 23.63 5.77 18.39
C SER A 612 25.02 5.22 18.76
N SER A 613 25.46 4.10 18.18
CA SER A 613 26.86 3.64 18.33
C SER A 613 27.72 4.42 17.33
N GLY A 614 28.69 5.19 17.82
CA GLY A 614 29.48 6.17 17.05
C GLY A 614 30.38 5.63 15.92
N ASP A 615 30.11 4.43 15.40
CA ASP A 615 30.81 3.82 14.29
C ASP A 615 29.96 3.95 13.01
N LEU A 616 30.07 5.09 12.32
CA LEU A 616 29.20 5.47 11.19
C LEU A 616 29.78 5.03 9.83
N THR A 617 30.40 3.84 9.77
CA THR A 617 31.16 3.37 8.60
C THR A 617 30.56 2.10 7.99
N GLY A 618 29.32 2.18 7.49
CA GLY A 618 28.68 1.11 6.71
C GLY A 618 28.24 1.58 5.31
N PRO A 619 28.14 0.67 4.32
CA PRO A 619 27.54 0.99 3.04
C PRO A 619 26.08 1.40 3.25
N GLY A 620 25.63 2.44 2.53
CA GLY A 620 24.25 2.90 2.65
C GLY A 620 23.24 1.81 2.29
N GLN A 621 22.14 1.73 3.05
CA GLN A 621 21.18 0.64 2.97
C GLN A 621 19.73 1.16 2.90
N TRP A 622 18.93 0.53 2.06
CA TRP A 622 17.49 0.79 1.95
C TRP A 622 16.70 -0.13 2.88
N TRP A 623 15.65 0.41 3.48
CA TRP A 623 14.79 -0.29 4.42
C TRP A 623 13.33 -0.17 4.00
N LEU A 624 12.63 -1.30 4.07
CA LEU A 624 11.18 -1.40 3.99
C LEU A 624 10.63 -1.69 5.38
N TRP A 625 9.70 -0.85 5.84
CA TRP A 625 9.07 -0.95 7.15
C TRP A 625 7.58 -1.22 6.99
N LYS A 626 7.01 -2.05 7.86
CA LYS A 626 5.56 -2.11 8.09
C LYS A 626 5.23 -1.64 9.48
N LEU A 627 4.34 -0.66 9.58
CA LEU A 627 3.96 -0.02 10.84
C LEU A 627 2.47 -0.16 11.12
N ASN A 628 2.13 -0.22 12.40
CA ASN A 628 0.76 -0.08 12.86
C ASN A 628 0.36 1.41 12.86
N PRO A 629 -0.70 1.79 12.13
CA PRO A 629 -1.14 3.19 11.99
C PRO A 629 -1.62 3.83 13.30
N GLN A 630 -2.07 3.05 14.28
CA GLN A 630 -2.70 3.56 15.50
C GLN A 630 -1.68 3.96 16.56
N ASN A 631 -0.53 3.30 16.61
CA ASN A 631 0.46 3.50 17.67
C ASN A 631 1.90 3.64 17.16
N GLY A 632 2.13 3.61 15.84
CA GLY A 632 3.45 3.72 15.24
C GLY A 632 4.35 2.51 15.48
N LYS A 633 3.84 1.40 16.04
CA LYS A 633 4.63 0.21 16.33
C LYS A 633 5.12 -0.43 15.03
N VAL A 634 6.43 -0.63 14.92
CA VAL A 634 7.04 -1.42 13.85
C VAL A 634 6.62 -2.88 14.00
N LEU A 635 5.94 -3.42 13.00
CA LEU A 635 5.57 -4.84 12.95
C LEU A 635 6.73 -5.68 12.44
N TRP A 636 7.35 -5.23 11.34
CA TRP A 636 8.55 -5.82 10.79
C TRP A 636 9.32 -4.78 9.96
N ARG A 637 10.59 -5.07 9.71
CA ARG A 637 11.47 -4.29 8.83
C ARG A 637 12.39 -5.23 8.06
N VAL A 638 12.68 -4.91 6.81
CA VAL A 638 13.58 -5.71 5.97
C VAL A 638 14.49 -4.78 5.19
N ALA A 639 15.77 -5.14 5.16
CA ALA A 639 16.80 -4.39 4.46
C ALA A 639 16.93 -4.83 2.99
N ASP A 640 17.46 -3.95 2.14
CA ASP A 640 17.75 -4.19 0.71
C ASP A 640 16.53 -4.65 -0.10
N ARG A 641 15.36 -4.08 0.21
CA ARG A 641 14.10 -4.37 -0.48
C ARG A 641 13.64 -3.22 -1.37
N GLY A 642 14.57 -2.65 -2.13
CA GLY A 642 14.29 -1.63 -3.13
C GLY A 642 14.15 -0.22 -2.57
N VAL A 643 14.02 0.74 -3.49
CA VAL A 643 13.97 2.19 -3.25
C VAL A 643 12.54 2.73 -3.31
N ARG A 644 11.58 1.91 -3.75
CA ARG A 644 10.16 2.24 -3.86
C ARG A 644 9.29 1.02 -3.62
N CYS A 645 8.12 1.24 -3.03
CA CYS A 645 7.08 0.21 -2.86
C CYS A 645 5.78 0.58 -3.58
N TYR A 646 5.04 -0.45 -3.99
CA TYR A 646 3.74 -0.36 -4.63
C TYR A 646 2.77 -1.32 -3.93
N LEU A 647 1.65 -0.78 -3.47
CA LEU A 647 0.57 -1.51 -2.81
C LEU A 647 -0.61 -1.62 -3.77
N THR A 648 -1.07 -2.84 -4.02
CA THR A 648 -2.23 -3.05 -4.89
C THR A 648 -3.04 -4.26 -4.41
N GLY A 649 -4.26 -3.99 -3.93
CA GLY A 649 -5.05 -4.99 -3.20
C GLY A 649 -4.28 -5.53 -1.98
N GLN A 650 -4.09 -6.84 -1.93
CA GLN A 650 -3.31 -7.54 -0.90
C GLN A 650 -1.83 -7.71 -1.26
N PHE A 651 -1.36 -7.18 -2.39
CA PHE A 651 -0.01 -7.41 -2.89
C PHE A 651 0.90 -6.23 -2.60
N LEU A 652 2.12 -6.55 -2.15
CA LEU A 652 3.21 -5.61 -1.94
C LEU A 652 4.34 -5.93 -2.90
N TYR A 653 4.68 -4.95 -3.73
CA TYR A 653 5.84 -5.00 -4.61
C TYR A 653 6.86 -3.95 -4.22
N THR A 654 8.13 -4.25 -4.43
CA THR A 654 9.19 -3.25 -4.32
C THR A 654 10.13 -3.33 -5.51
N VAL A 655 10.79 -2.21 -5.80
CA VAL A 655 11.73 -2.10 -6.93
C VAL A 655 12.98 -1.34 -6.54
N ASN A 656 14.10 -1.69 -7.18
CA ASN A 656 15.39 -1.05 -6.93
C ASN A 656 15.57 0.28 -7.70
N CYS A 657 14.79 0.49 -8.75
CA CYS A 657 14.85 1.70 -9.57
C CYS A 657 13.44 2.29 -9.72
N ASP A 658 13.41 3.60 -9.91
CA ASP A 658 12.20 4.32 -10.21
C ASP A 658 12.41 5.09 -11.51
N PRO A 659 11.74 4.72 -12.63
CA PRO A 659 11.88 5.45 -13.88
C PRO A 659 11.44 6.91 -13.76
N THR A 660 10.69 7.24 -12.70
CA THR A 660 10.25 8.61 -12.43
C THR A 660 11.31 9.50 -11.75
N GLU A 661 12.37 8.90 -11.21
CA GLU A 661 13.41 9.62 -10.48
C GLU A 661 14.78 9.30 -11.10
N PRO A 662 15.13 9.91 -12.24
CA PRO A 662 16.34 9.55 -12.98
C PRO A 662 17.63 9.74 -12.15
N GLU A 663 17.63 10.62 -11.16
CA GLU A 663 18.76 10.83 -10.25
C GLU A 663 19.09 9.60 -9.40
N LEU A 664 18.09 8.77 -9.06
CA LEU A 664 18.33 7.46 -8.43
C LEU A 664 18.85 6.44 -9.43
N ALA A 665 18.45 6.57 -10.70
CA ALA A 665 18.82 5.65 -11.76
C ALA A 665 20.26 5.87 -12.26
N GLU A 666 20.89 7.02 -11.99
CA GLU A 666 22.26 7.35 -12.46
C GLU A 666 23.30 6.28 -12.09
N ASN A 667 23.09 5.55 -10.98
CA ASN A 667 23.99 4.48 -10.52
C ASN A 667 23.41 3.07 -10.72
N LEU A 668 22.20 2.94 -11.27
CA LEU A 668 21.54 1.66 -11.46
C LEU A 668 21.66 1.21 -12.91
N THR A 669 22.09 -0.03 -13.11
CA THR A 669 22.24 -0.63 -14.44
C THR A 669 21.20 -1.70 -14.73
N TYR A 670 20.30 -2.00 -13.78
CA TYR A 670 19.33 -3.08 -13.89
C TYR A 670 18.06 -2.77 -13.08
N LEU A 671 16.94 -3.36 -13.50
CA LEU A 671 15.70 -3.41 -12.76
C LEU A 671 15.66 -4.70 -11.93
N THR A 672 15.30 -4.58 -10.66
CA THR A 672 14.86 -5.72 -9.84
C THR A 672 13.49 -5.43 -9.27
N VAL A 673 12.58 -6.38 -9.44
CA VAL A 673 11.23 -6.38 -8.88
C VAL A 673 11.13 -7.48 -7.85
N TRP A 674 10.77 -7.12 -6.63
CA TRP A 674 10.42 -8.07 -5.57
C TRP A 674 8.93 -8.11 -5.35
N ARG A 675 8.39 -9.30 -5.15
CA ARG A 675 7.10 -9.50 -4.47
C ARG A 675 7.40 -9.85 -3.03
N VAL A 676 6.84 -9.09 -2.10
CA VAL A 676 7.13 -9.18 -0.67
C VAL A 676 5.87 -9.64 0.07
N ALA A 677 6.03 -10.56 1.02
CA ALA A 677 4.96 -11.00 1.91
C ALA A 677 4.55 -9.86 2.85
N PRO A 678 3.28 -9.41 2.83
CA PRO A 678 2.81 -8.36 3.72
C PRO A 678 2.88 -8.73 5.21
N GLU A 679 2.86 -10.02 5.55
CA GLU A 679 2.80 -10.50 6.93
C GLU A 679 4.12 -10.28 7.69
N ASP A 680 5.26 -10.52 7.05
CA ASP A 680 6.58 -10.57 7.70
C ASP A 680 7.72 -9.93 6.88
N GLY A 681 7.44 -9.48 5.65
CA GLY A 681 8.39 -8.79 4.80
C GLY A 681 9.35 -9.69 4.03
N HIS A 682 9.23 -11.02 4.09
CA HIS A 682 10.13 -11.89 3.30
C HIS A 682 9.83 -11.78 1.80
N SER A 683 10.86 -11.96 0.96
CA SER A 683 10.65 -11.99 -0.48
C SER A 683 10.02 -13.31 -0.89
N LEU A 684 8.82 -13.22 -1.46
CA LEU A 684 8.11 -14.33 -2.07
C LEU A 684 8.67 -14.67 -3.45
N TRP A 685 9.16 -13.63 -4.14
CA TRP A 685 9.70 -13.74 -5.49
C TRP A 685 10.58 -12.53 -5.84
N GLU A 686 11.54 -12.74 -6.73
CA GLU A 686 12.46 -11.75 -7.26
C GLU A 686 12.67 -11.96 -8.76
N HIS A 687 12.77 -10.85 -9.51
CA HIS A 687 13.18 -10.84 -10.90
C HIS A 687 14.07 -9.66 -11.20
N SER A 688 15.17 -9.95 -11.87
CA SER A 688 16.13 -8.96 -12.31
C SER A 688 16.22 -8.95 -13.84
N ASP A 689 16.14 -7.76 -14.43
CA ASP A 689 16.34 -7.49 -15.85
C ASP A 689 17.49 -6.47 -16.00
N PRO A 690 18.50 -6.72 -16.85
CA PRO A 690 19.63 -5.81 -17.02
C PRO A 690 19.27 -4.49 -17.75
N ARG A 691 18.01 -4.29 -18.14
CA ARG A 691 17.55 -3.07 -18.79
C ARG A 691 16.87 -2.16 -17.77
N LEU A 692 17.04 -0.86 -17.94
CA LEU A 692 16.25 0.14 -17.22
C LEU A 692 14.88 0.31 -17.89
N PRO A 693 13.79 0.31 -17.12
CA PRO A 693 12.46 0.54 -17.65
C PRO A 693 12.25 2.04 -17.97
N LEU A 694 11.44 2.32 -18.99
CA LEU A 694 10.87 3.64 -19.25
C LEU A 694 9.62 3.89 -18.40
N ALA A 695 8.83 2.84 -18.15
CA ALA A 695 7.67 2.90 -17.29
C ALA A 695 7.45 1.57 -16.56
N LEU A 696 6.83 1.66 -15.39
CA LEU A 696 6.57 0.53 -14.51
C LEU A 696 5.21 0.76 -13.82
N ASP A 697 4.37 -0.26 -13.78
CA ASP A 697 3.08 -0.18 -13.09
C ASP A 697 2.64 -1.53 -12.51
N PHE A 698 1.79 -1.50 -11.48
CA PHE A 698 1.36 -2.67 -10.71
C PHE A 698 -0.15 -2.68 -10.52
N GLN A 699 -0.78 -3.83 -10.80
CA GLN A 699 -2.21 -4.03 -10.59
C GLN A 699 -2.46 -5.45 -10.06
N LEU A 700 -2.85 -5.54 -8.79
CA LEU A 700 -3.12 -6.79 -8.08
C LEU A 700 -1.94 -7.79 -8.22
N ASN A 701 -2.21 -8.95 -8.81
CA ASN A 701 -1.24 -10.01 -9.07
C ASN A 701 -0.50 -9.83 -10.41
N ARG A 702 -0.51 -8.63 -10.99
CA ARG A 702 0.13 -8.33 -12.27
C ARG A 702 1.07 -7.13 -12.12
N PHE A 703 2.12 -7.13 -12.93
CA PHE A 703 2.97 -5.96 -13.10
C PHE A 703 3.35 -5.81 -14.57
N LEU A 704 3.60 -4.57 -14.94
CA LEU A 704 3.92 -4.15 -16.30
C LEU A 704 5.27 -3.46 -16.30
N VAL A 705 6.07 -3.78 -17.30
CA VAL A 705 7.37 -3.15 -17.53
C VAL A 705 7.43 -2.72 -18.99
N LEU A 706 7.61 -1.42 -19.22
CA LEU A 706 7.88 -0.86 -20.53
C LEU A 706 9.38 -0.60 -20.65
N PHE A 707 10.04 -1.32 -21.54
CA PHE A 707 11.40 -1.02 -22.00
C PHE A 707 11.34 -0.21 -23.30
N GLY A 708 12.49 0.29 -23.76
CA GLY A 708 12.58 1.10 -24.98
C GLY A 708 11.96 0.47 -26.23
N GLU A 709 12.02 -0.84 -26.38
CA GLU A 709 11.50 -1.55 -27.58
C GLU A 709 10.54 -2.70 -27.23
N GLU A 710 10.16 -2.84 -25.97
CA GLU A 710 9.40 -4.01 -25.52
C GLU A 710 8.48 -3.65 -24.36
N LEU A 711 7.20 -4.01 -24.50
CA LEU A 711 6.24 -3.99 -23.41
C LEU A 711 6.05 -5.41 -22.89
N GLN A 712 6.30 -5.62 -21.60
CA GLN A 712 6.08 -6.90 -20.93
C GLN A 712 5.01 -6.78 -19.86
N VAL A 713 4.10 -7.76 -19.81
CA VAL A 713 3.11 -7.91 -18.75
C VAL A 713 3.24 -9.28 -18.10
N TRP A 714 3.44 -9.27 -16.80
CA TRP A 714 3.65 -10.45 -15.98
C TRP A 714 2.46 -10.66 -15.04
N ARG A 715 2.10 -11.91 -14.78
CA ARG A 715 0.97 -12.28 -13.92
C ARG A 715 1.34 -13.45 -13.02
N PHE A 716 1.10 -13.30 -11.72
CA PHE A 716 1.13 -14.41 -10.76
C PHE A 716 -0.17 -15.20 -10.83
N ARG A 717 -0.11 -16.51 -10.59
CA ARG A 717 -1.34 -17.31 -10.45
C ARG A 717 -2.08 -16.88 -9.18
N THR A 718 -3.36 -16.57 -9.32
CA THR A 718 -4.29 -16.41 -8.19
C THR A 718 -4.66 -17.79 -7.68
N PHE A 719 -4.60 -17.96 -6.36
CA PHE A 719 -5.05 -19.16 -5.67
C PHE A 719 -6.52 -19.03 -5.30
#